data_AF-A0A971DUY3-F1
#
_entry.id   AF-A0A971DUY3-F1
#
_cell.length_a   1.000
_cell.length_b   1.000
_cell.length_c   1.000
_cell.angle_alpha   90.00
_cell.angle_beta   90.00
_cell.angle_gamma   90.00
#
_symmetry.space_group_name_H-M   'P 1'
#
loop_
_entity.id
_entity.type
_entity.pdbx_description
1 polymer ?
#
loop_
_entity_poly.entity_id
_entity_poly.type
_entity_poly.pdbx_seq_one_letter_code
_entity_poly.pdbx_strand_id
1 'polypeptide(L)'
;MIDSQTIERIQDTAQIVDVVSDFVTLRRRGVNFVGLCPFHDDRTPSFYVSPAKNICKCFACGEGGSSVHFIMKHEQLSYYEALKFLAKKYNIEVVEKELTSEEKQAQSDRDSMFILNEFARDYFVKKLHDDPEGKAIGLSYFKERGFRDDIIKKFQLGYSLEQRDAFSSEAQRAGYRSDYLLKTGLSAGGENNSPLIDRFRGRVIFPVHTLSGKVVAFGGRILKKAENTGKYVNSPESEIYSKSKELYGIFFSKSAIVKADKCFLVEGYTDVLSMHQAGIENVVASSGTALTHGQIRMIHRFSENITVLYDGDAAGIKAALRGIDLLLEDGMNVRVVLLPEGEDPDSFARKQSAEEFNRFIEEHEQDFIRFKTHLLLDEVGDDPIKKAGLITNIVQSIALIPDNIKRSVYIQDTATLLSTREDVVIAAVNKIRIRNYEKKKEQHEKEESREAAVGMVSLPGDTADNGSRKILTARNPYEKPERELIRYIIRYGTLPIFVRYEKEKQKVEDEEIEVEVTIEDGPSVIEVIRFDLMRDKFIFSSEAFFSNTLYRAIFDEACGKVSDESFVCDRYFLTHHDPGISKLATDLISDKYQLSKIHAKSIGESEDEKSSRLRERNSLDKLVIRATTELKNAHVMQRINEVKKNIETADAQQQMELMNELRQLQDLKKVLAKNLGERIILRY
;
A
#
# COMPACT_ATOMS: atom_id res chain seq x y z
N MET A 1 22.19 -4.27 -6.38
CA MET A 1 21.15 -4.39 -5.31
C MET A 1 20.64 -5.82 -5.33
N ILE A 2 20.45 -6.47 -4.17
CA ILE A 2 19.80 -7.80 -4.12
C ILE A 2 18.34 -7.58 -4.49
N ASP A 3 17.83 -8.33 -5.45
CA ASP A 3 16.42 -8.23 -5.84
C ASP A 3 15.51 -8.60 -4.66
N SER A 4 14.32 -7.99 -4.62
CA SER A 4 13.40 -8.16 -3.49
C SER A 4 12.99 -9.61 -3.26
N GLN A 5 12.93 -10.44 -4.30
CA GLN A 5 12.56 -11.86 -4.18
C GLN A 5 13.68 -12.66 -3.51
N THR A 6 14.95 -12.35 -3.82
CA THR A 6 16.09 -12.95 -3.15
C THR A 6 16.18 -12.51 -1.69
N ILE A 7 15.88 -11.24 -1.36
CA ILE A 7 15.82 -10.77 0.04
C ILE A 7 14.76 -11.53 0.83
N GLU A 8 13.56 -11.65 0.29
CA GLU A 8 12.44 -12.37 0.92
C GLU A 8 12.79 -13.85 1.11
N ARG A 9 13.36 -14.50 0.09
CA ARG A 9 13.86 -15.89 0.17
C ARG A 9 14.92 -16.08 1.25
N ILE A 10 15.85 -15.13 1.42
CA ILE A 10 16.85 -15.15 2.50
C ILE A 10 16.16 -15.04 3.87
N GLN A 11 15.18 -14.15 4.01
CA GLN A 11 14.48 -13.94 5.28
C GLN A 11 13.60 -15.12 5.68
N ASP A 12 12.91 -15.73 4.73
CA ASP A 12 12.04 -16.89 4.96
C ASP A 12 12.83 -18.15 5.30
N THR A 13 13.99 -18.33 4.66
CA THR A 13 14.85 -19.50 4.89
C THR A 13 15.64 -19.36 6.21
N ALA A 14 15.97 -18.14 6.62
CA ALA A 14 16.79 -17.88 7.80
C ALA A 14 16.03 -18.11 9.12
N GLN A 15 16.08 -19.34 9.61
CA GLN A 15 15.56 -19.71 10.93
C GLN A 15 16.46 -19.17 12.05
N ILE A 16 15.89 -18.36 12.95
CA ILE A 16 16.60 -17.64 14.01
C ILE A 16 17.33 -18.59 14.97
N VAL A 17 16.76 -19.77 15.22
CA VAL A 17 17.35 -20.77 16.12
C VAL A 17 18.67 -21.24 15.54
N ASP A 18 18.68 -21.57 14.25
CA ASP A 18 19.87 -22.04 13.53
C ASP A 18 20.91 -20.93 13.36
N VAL A 19 20.46 -19.69 13.13
CA VAL A 19 21.35 -18.53 13.01
C VAL A 19 22.03 -18.20 14.33
N VAL A 20 21.29 -18.18 15.44
CA VAL A 20 21.85 -17.85 16.76
C VAL A 20 22.71 -19.00 17.31
N SER A 21 22.33 -20.25 17.06
CA SER A 21 23.03 -21.43 17.62
C SER A 21 24.48 -21.56 17.14
N ASP A 22 24.84 -20.95 16.01
CA ASP A 22 26.24 -20.87 15.54
C ASP A 22 27.14 -20.05 16.46
N PHE A 23 26.58 -19.09 17.19
CA PHE A 23 27.33 -18.10 17.98
C PHE A 23 27.10 -18.25 19.48
N VAL A 24 25.91 -18.71 19.88
CA VAL A 24 25.50 -18.79 21.28
C VAL A 24 25.05 -20.20 21.60
N THR A 25 25.58 -20.77 22.68
CA THR A 25 25.10 -22.05 23.20
C THR A 25 23.69 -21.88 23.79
N LEU A 26 22.71 -22.44 23.10
CA LEU A 26 21.30 -22.39 23.50
C LEU A 26 20.87 -23.67 24.24
N ARG A 27 20.05 -23.51 25.28
CA ARG A 27 19.37 -24.61 25.98
C ARG A 27 17.86 -24.47 25.85
N ARG A 28 17.18 -25.59 25.63
CA ARG A 28 15.71 -25.59 25.50
C ARG A 28 15.04 -25.30 26.85
N ARG A 29 14.10 -24.36 26.86
CA ARG A 29 13.30 -24.00 28.04
C ARG A 29 11.84 -23.81 27.60
N GLY A 30 11.07 -24.89 27.68
CA GLY A 30 9.69 -24.93 27.16
C GLY A 30 9.67 -24.88 25.63
N VAL A 31 8.87 -23.97 25.08
CA VAL A 31 8.75 -23.74 23.62
C VAL A 31 9.86 -22.87 23.03
N ASN A 32 10.67 -22.22 23.89
CA ASN A 32 11.75 -21.32 23.50
C ASN A 32 13.12 -21.92 23.82
N PHE A 33 14.16 -21.27 23.33
CA PHE A 33 15.56 -21.54 23.65
C PHE A 33 16.14 -20.37 24.44
N VAL A 34 17.07 -20.65 25.35
CA VAL A 34 17.69 -19.65 26.24
C VAL A 34 19.20 -19.84 26.29
N GLY A 35 19.96 -18.74 26.22
CA GLY A 35 21.42 -18.71 26.34
C GLY A 35 21.92 -17.43 27.01
N LEU A 36 23.24 -17.30 27.12
CA LEU A 36 23.87 -16.03 27.51
C LEU A 36 23.76 -15.05 26.34
N CYS A 37 23.63 -13.76 26.66
CA CYS A 37 23.54 -12.75 25.62
C CYS A 37 24.91 -12.49 24.98
N PRO A 38 25.02 -12.46 23.65
CA PRO A 38 26.29 -12.14 22.99
C PRO A 38 26.57 -10.63 22.90
N PHE A 39 25.60 -9.77 23.26
CA PHE A 39 25.67 -8.32 23.08
C PHE A 39 26.03 -7.55 24.36
N HIS A 40 26.03 -8.23 25.50
CA HIS A 40 26.46 -7.67 26.78
C HIS A 40 26.91 -8.78 27.71
N ASP A 41 27.74 -8.44 28.69
CA ASP A 41 28.31 -9.41 29.61
C ASP A 41 27.29 -9.75 30.73
N ASP A 42 26.82 -10.99 30.76
CA ASP A 42 25.83 -11.50 31.72
C ASP A 42 26.29 -12.84 32.29
N ARG A 43 26.05 -13.06 33.58
CA ARG A 43 26.33 -14.33 34.27
C ARG A 43 25.12 -15.28 34.30
N THR A 44 23.95 -14.78 33.94
CA THR A 44 22.70 -15.53 33.93
C THR A 44 22.10 -15.59 32.52
N PRO A 45 21.55 -16.74 32.07
CA PRO A 45 20.95 -16.83 30.74
C PRO A 45 19.72 -15.90 30.59
N SER A 46 19.89 -14.79 29.89
CA SER A 46 18.89 -13.74 29.64
C SER A 46 18.49 -13.60 28.17
N PHE A 47 19.15 -14.34 27.27
CA PHE A 47 18.91 -14.28 25.82
C PHE A 47 17.96 -15.38 25.37
N TYR A 48 16.77 -14.99 24.90
CA TYR A 48 15.72 -15.90 24.49
C TYR A 48 15.58 -15.92 22.97
N VAL A 49 15.40 -17.11 22.41
CA VAL A 49 15.14 -17.33 21.00
C VAL A 49 13.82 -18.07 20.85
N SER A 50 12.90 -17.49 20.07
CA SER A 50 11.55 -18.00 19.87
C SER A 50 11.41 -18.55 18.45
N PRO A 51 11.41 -19.90 18.27
CA PRO A 51 11.27 -20.51 16.94
C PRO A 51 9.98 -20.10 16.25
N ALA A 52 8.85 -20.13 16.97
CA ALA A 52 7.53 -19.81 16.43
C ALA A 52 7.38 -18.36 15.96
N LYS A 53 8.22 -17.44 16.46
CA LYS A 53 8.18 -16.01 16.10
C LYS A 53 9.35 -15.59 15.21
N ASN A 54 10.27 -16.52 14.92
CA ASN A 54 11.52 -16.29 14.21
C ASN A 54 12.35 -15.07 14.68
N ILE A 55 12.37 -14.82 15.99
CA ILE A 55 13.09 -13.69 16.62
C ILE A 55 13.88 -14.10 17.85
N CYS A 56 14.89 -13.31 18.18
CA CYS A 56 15.67 -13.39 19.42
C CYS A 56 15.49 -12.10 20.24
N LYS A 57 15.62 -12.20 21.57
CA LYS A 57 15.56 -11.05 22.47
C LYS A 57 16.30 -11.32 23.77
N CYS A 58 17.17 -10.41 24.15
CA CYS A 58 17.74 -10.32 25.49
C CYS A 58 16.78 -9.58 26.41
N PHE A 59 16.42 -10.20 27.53
CA PHE A 59 15.58 -9.54 28.54
C PHE A 59 16.38 -8.67 29.53
N ALA A 60 17.71 -8.77 29.53
CA ALA A 60 18.57 -7.93 30.36
C ALA A 60 18.95 -6.62 29.65
N CYS A 61 19.53 -6.70 28.44
CA CYS A 61 19.95 -5.50 27.69
C CYS A 61 18.95 -5.00 26.65
N GLY A 62 17.86 -5.75 26.40
CA GLY A 62 16.82 -5.37 25.44
C GLY A 62 17.15 -5.63 23.97
N GLU A 63 18.41 -5.92 23.63
CA GLU A 63 18.84 -6.23 22.25
C GLU A 63 18.14 -7.47 21.71
N GLY A 64 17.66 -7.41 20.47
CA GLY A 64 16.89 -8.49 19.87
C GLY A 64 16.39 -8.12 18.47
N GLY A 65 15.98 -9.12 17.71
CA GLY A 65 15.48 -8.93 16.35
C GLY A 65 15.40 -10.23 15.56
N SER A 66 15.18 -10.08 14.25
CA SER A 66 15.20 -11.17 13.29
C SER A 66 16.62 -11.70 13.05
N SER A 67 16.73 -12.80 12.31
CA SER A 67 18.00 -13.43 11.95
C SER A 67 18.97 -12.44 11.28
N VAL A 68 18.46 -11.56 10.43
CA VAL A 68 19.25 -10.50 9.78
C VAL A 68 19.76 -9.50 10.81
N HIS A 69 18.89 -9.04 11.72
CA HIS A 69 19.27 -8.07 12.75
C HIS A 69 20.31 -8.62 13.73
N PHE A 70 20.18 -9.89 14.11
CA PHE A 70 21.14 -10.57 14.96
C PHE A 70 22.54 -10.56 14.33
N ILE A 71 22.66 -10.93 13.05
CA ILE A 71 23.94 -10.92 12.32
C ILE A 71 24.48 -9.49 12.15
N MET A 72 23.63 -8.52 11.82
CA MET A 72 24.05 -7.12 11.74
C MET A 72 24.70 -6.64 13.04
N LYS A 73 24.11 -7.01 14.18
CA LYS A 73 24.60 -6.60 15.50
C LYS A 73 25.81 -7.40 15.95
N HIS A 74 25.80 -8.72 15.74
CA HIS A 74 26.85 -9.62 16.20
C HIS A 74 28.14 -9.45 15.41
N GLU A 75 28.02 -9.47 14.07
CA GLU A 75 29.15 -9.37 13.14
C GLU A 75 29.45 -7.91 12.74
N GLN A 76 28.70 -6.95 13.28
CA GLN A 76 28.81 -5.51 12.94
C GLN A 76 28.67 -5.23 11.44
N LEU A 77 27.81 -5.99 10.77
CA LEU A 77 27.57 -5.91 9.33
C LEU A 77 26.43 -4.94 8.99
N SER A 78 26.53 -4.28 7.84
CA SER A 78 25.40 -3.57 7.26
C SER A 78 24.26 -4.56 6.91
N TYR A 79 23.04 -4.05 6.73
CA TYR A 79 21.90 -4.89 6.36
C TYR A 79 22.15 -5.73 5.09
N TYR A 80 22.84 -5.15 4.12
CA TYR A 80 23.19 -5.82 2.86
C TYR A 80 24.23 -6.94 3.07
N GLU A 81 25.25 -6.67 3.86
CA GLU A 81 26.28 -7.66 4.20
C GLU A 81 25.71 -8.79 5.05
N ALA A 82 24.80 -8.48 5.98
CA ALA A 82 24.08 -9.49 6.76
C ALA A 82 23.19 -10.38 5.89
N LEU A 83 22.51 -9.82 4.88
CA LEU A 83 21.77 -10.59 3.89
C LEU A 83 22.69 -11.49 3.07
N LYS A 84 23.87 -11.00 2.64
CA LYS A 84 24.88 -11.83 1.95
C LYS A 84 25.43 -12.94 2.83
N PHE A 85 25.69 -12.66 4.09
CA PHE A 85 26.16 -13.63 5.07
C PHE A 85 25.15 -14.79 5.20
N LEU A 86 23.87 -14.45 5.37
CA LEU A 86 22.80 -15.43 5.45
C LEU A 86 22.58 -16.16 4.12
N ALA A 87 22.64 -15.46 2.99
CA ALA A 87 22.51 -16.08 1.67
C ALA A 87 23.61 -17.13 1.44
N LYS A 88 24.85 -16.82 1.79
CA LYS A 88 25.98 -17.76 1.73
C LYS A 88 25.77 -18.97 2.66
N LYS A 89 25.29 -18.73 3.89
CA LYS A 89 25.00 -19.79 4.86
C LYS A 89 23.94 -20.77 4.35
N TYR A 90 22.88 -20.26 3.73
CA TYR A 90 21.77 -21.07 3.22
C TYR A 90 21.92 -21.46 1.74
N ASN A 91 23.09 -21.23 1.14
CA ASN A 91 23.39 -21.52 -0.26
C ASN A 91 22.37 -20.91 -1.24
N ILE A 92 21.90 -19.71 -0.94
CA ILE A 92 20.97 -18.93 -1.76
C ILE A 92 21.81 -18.10 -2.74
N GLU A 93 21.64 -18.35 -4.03
CA GLU A 93 22.31 -17.57 -5.08
C GLU A 93 21.81 -16.13 -5.06
N VAL A 94 22.76 -15.19 -5.00
CA VAL A 94 22.51 -13.75 -5.02
C VAL A 94 22.98 -13.21 -6.36
N VAL A 95 22.05 -12.97 -7.27
CA VAL A 95 22.36 -12.35 -8.58
C VAL A 95 22.50 -10.84 -8.37
N GLU A 96 23.74 -10.35 -8.44
CA GLU A 96 23.99 -8.92 -8.31
C GLU A 96 23.62 -8.20 -9.60
N LYS A 97 22.54 -7.41 -9.57
CA LYS A 97 22.35 -6.39 -10.60
C LYS A 97 23.37 -5.28 -10.34
N GLU A 98 24.34 -5.13 -11.26
CA GLU A 98 25.17 -3.93 -11.30
C GLU A 98 24.26 -2.72 -11.49
N LEU A 99 24.31 -1.80 -10.52
CA LEU A 99 23.58 -0.54 -10.63
C LEU A 99 24.11 0.21 -11.86
N THR A 100 23.20 0.74 -12.67
CA THR A 100 23.60 1.63 -13.77
C THR A 100 24.37 2.84 -13.19
N SER A 101 25.15 3.52 -14.02
CA SER A 101 25.82 4.76 -13.63
C SER A 101 24.84 5.78 -13.04
N GLU A 102 23.63 5.86 -13.60
CA GLU A 102 22.54 6.71 -13.12
C GLU A 102 22.00 6.27 -11.74
N GLU A 103 21.76 4.97 -11.54
CA GLU A 103 21.30 4.44 -10.25
C GLU A 103 22.36 4.62 -9.14
N LYS A 104 23.66 4.49 -9.49
CA LYS A 104 24.78 4.77 -8.57
C LYS A 104 24.84 6.25 -8.19
N GLN A 105 24.67 7.14 -9.17
CA GLN A 105 24.66 8.58 -8.92
C GLN A 105 23.47 8.99 -8.05
N ALA A 106 22.27 8.50 -8.36
CA ALA A 106 21.07 8.77 -7.56
C ALA A 106 21.22 8.29 -6.10
N GLN A 107 21.83 7.11 -5.89
CA GLN A 107 22.11 6.61 -4.55
C GLN A 107 23.13 7.51 -3.81
N SER A 108 24.22 7.88 -4.49
CA SER A 108 25.25 8.79 -3.95
C SER A 108 24.68 10.17 -3.57
N ASP A 109 23.80 10.71 -4.41
CA ASP A 109 23.11 11.98 -4.15
C ASP A 109 22.23 11.87 -2.90
N ARG A 110 21.44 10.79 -2.76
CA ARG A 110 20.62 10.56 -1.56
C ARG A 110 21.47 10.42 -0.30
N ASP A 111 22.57 9.69 -0.36
CA ASP A 111 23.48 9.53 0.78
C ASP A 111 24.11 10.86 1.18
N SER A 112 24.51 11.68 0.20
CA SER A 112 25.00 13.05 0.44
C SER A 112 23.96 13.93 1.14
N MET A 113 22.68 13.81 0.77
CA MET A 113 21.59 14.55 1.43
C MET A 113 21.35 14.09 2.87
N PHE A 114 21.43 12.79 3.15
CA PHE A 114 21.32 12.28 4.52
C PHE A 114 22.46 12.83 5.40
N ILE A 115 23.69 12.79 4.90
CA ILE A 115 24.86 13.33 5.61
C ILE A 115 24.69 14.84 5.86
N LEU A 116 24.22 15.59 4.86
CA LEU A 116 23.94 17.02 5.00
C LEU A 116 22.88 17.30 6.07
N ASN A 117 21.80 16.52 6.12
CA ASN A 117 20.77 16.68 7.14
C ASN A 117 21.27 16.32 8.55
N GLU A 118 22.13 15.31 8.69
CA GLU A 118 22.77 15.00 9.98
C GLU A 118 23.67 16.15 10.44
N PHE A 119 24.46 16.72 9.52
CA PHE A 119 25.25 17.92 9.79
C PHE A 119 24.37 19.11 10.19
N ALA A 120 23.25 19.34 9.49
CA ALA A 120 22.32 20.40 9.80
C ALA A 120 21.69 20.23 11.19
N ARG A 121 21.28 19.01 11.55
CA ARG A 121 20.82 18.68 12.90
C ARG A 121 21.87 19.07 13.94
N ASP A 122 23.10 18.60 13.78
CA ASP A 122 24.17 18.84 14.75
C ASP A 122 24.50 20.33 14.87
N TYR A 123 24.49 21.05 13.74
CA TYR A 123 24.64 22.50 13.72
C TYR A 123 23.52 23.19 14.52
N PHE A 124 22.24 22.88 14.26
CA PHE A 124 21.13 23.53 14.95
C PHE A 124 21.08 23.20 16.44
N VAL A 125 21.37 21.95 16.82
CA VAL A 125 21.49 21.53 18.23
C VAL A 125 22.61 22.29 18.92
N LYS A 126 23.79 22.37 18.28
CA LYS A 126 24.93 23.15 18.80
C LYS A 126 24.56 24.62 18.94
N LYS A 127 23.89 25.22 17.95
CA LYS A 127 23.46 26.61 18.03
C LYS A 127 22.48 26.85 19.16
N LEU A 128 21.52 25.95 19.40
CA LEU A 128 20.62 26.05 20.55
C LEU A 128 21.37 26.07 21.89
N HIS A 129 22.38 25.21 22.04
CA HIS A 129 23.03 24.97 23.33
C HIS A 129 24.28 25.81 23.60
N ASP A 130 24.98 26.29 22.58
CA ASP A 130 26.29 26.93 22.75
C ASP A 130 26.29 28.41 22.36
N ASP A 131 25.47 28.79 21.37
CA ASP A 131 25.42 30.14 20.82
C ASP A 131 24.65 31.10 21.73
N PRO A 132 25.11 32.35 21.95
CA PRO A 132 24.39 33.34 22.75
C PRO A 132 22.95 33.58 22.29
N GLU A 133 22.71 33.65 20.97
CA GLU A 133 21.35 33.87 20.42
C GLU A 133 20.48 32.63 20.65
N GLY A 134 21.03 31.44 20.40
CA GLY A 134 20.32 30.18 20.62
C GLY A 134 19.94 29.94 22.08
N LYS A 135 20.81 30.28 23.03
CA LYS A 135 20.50 30.24 24.47
C LYS A 135 19.44 31.26 24.85
N ALA A 136 19.65 32.52 24.49
CA ALA A 136 18.80 33.63 24.94
C ALA A 136 17.39 33.55 24.36
N ILE A 137 17.25 33.07 23.13
CA ILE A 137 15.97 33.07 22.41
C ILE A 137 15.42 31.64 22.28
N GLY A 138 16.17 30.74 21.66
CA GLY A 138 15.69 29.39 21.33
C GLY A 138 15.47 28.51 22.56
N LEU A 139 16.48 28.40 23.42
CA LEU A 139 16.43 27.56 24.61
C LEU A 139 15.46 28.14 25.64
N SER A 140 15.49 29.45 25.85
CA SER A 140 14.51 30.16 26.68
C SER A 140 13.07 29.84 26.25
N TYR A 141 12.78 29.86 24.95
CA TYR A 141 11.45 29.48 24.45
C TYR A 141 11.04 28.06 24.84
N PHE A 142 11.92 27.07 24.65
CA PHE A 142 11.60 25.69 25.04
C PHE A 142 11.39 25.55 26.55
N LYS A 143 12.18 26.27 27.36
CA LYS A 143 12.05 26.31 28.82
C LYS A 143 10.76 26.97 29.27
N GLU A 144 10.39 28.11 28.68
CA GLU A 144 9.12 28.80 28.95
C GLU A 144 7.91 27.95 28.58
N ARG A 145 8.03 27.10 27.56
CA ARG A 145 7.03 26.08 27.22
C ARG A 145 6.95 24.92 28.21
N GLY A 146 7.95 24.77 29.08
CA GLY A 146 8.03 23.72 30.09
C GLY A 146 8.73 22.45 29.60
N PHE A 147 9.48 22.49 28.50
CA PHE A 147 10.24 21.33 28.03
C PHE A 147 11.51 21.11 28.87
N ARG A 148 11.68 19.90 29.38
CA ARG A 148 12.85 19.46 30.14
C ARG A 148 14.04 19.19 29.20
N ASP A 149 15.26 19.29 29.75
CA ASP A 149 16.48 19.11 28.96
C ASP A 149 16.63 17.71 28.36
N ASP A 150 16.13 16.68 29.04
CA ASP A 150 16.11 15.31 28.53
C ASP A 150 15.26 15.20 27.26
N ILE A 151 14.11 15.88 27.21
CA ILE A 151 13.22 15.89 26.03
C ILE A 151 13.83 16.70 24.88
N ILE A 152 14.38 17.88 25.18
CA ILE A 152 15.08 18.72 24.20
C ILE A 152 16.22 17.92 23.54
N LYS A 153 17.01 17.19 24.35
CA LYS A 153 18.11 16.34 23.86
C LYS A 153 17.62 15.10 23.12
N LYS A 154 16.62 14.38 23.67
CA LYS A 154 16.04 13.16 23.07
C LYS A 154 15.56 13.42 21.65
N PHE A 155 14.82 14.50 21.44
CA PHE A 155 14.28 14.89 20.13
C PHE A 155 15.24 15.74 19.29
N GLN A 156 16.44 16.00 19.80
CA GLN A 156 17.50 16.72 19.09
C GLN A 156 17.03 18.11 18.61
N LEU A 157 16.26 18.81 19.47
CA LEU A 157 15.73 20.12 19.12
C LEU A 157 16.86 21.12 18.93
N GLY A 158 16.67 22.07 18.02
CA GLY A 158 17.72 23.01 17.63
C GLY A 158 17.24 24.44 17.49
N TYR A 159 18.16 25.32 17.08
CA TYR A 159 17.87 26.72 16.76
C TYR A 159 18.62 27.13 15.50
N SER A 160 17.91 27.79 14.59
CA SER A 160 18.50 28.45 13.43
C SER A 160 18.57 29.95 13.69
N LEU A 161 19.77 30.51 13.60
CA LEU A 161 20.05 31.94 13.84
C LEU A 161 19.23 32.84 12.91
N GLU A 162 19.00 34.08 13.33
CA GLU A 162 18.29 35.09 12.53
C GLU A 162 19.11 35.59 11.32
N GLN A 163 20.44 35.49 11.40
CA GLN A 163 21.35 35.82 10.30
C GLN A 163 20.92 35.12 9.00
N ARG A 164 21.07 35.84 7.88
CA ARG A 164 20.53 35.46 6.56
C ARG A 164 21.03 34.09 6.05
N ASP A 165 22.26 33.74 6.30
CA ASP A 165 23.00 32.66 5.64
C ASP A 165 23.96 31.92 6.60
N ALA A 166 23.70 31.98 7.91
CA ALA A 166 24.62 31.44 8.91
C ALA A 166 24.86 29.94 8.73
N PHE A 167 23.79 29.16 8.53
CA PHE A 167 23.91 27.73 8.25
C PHE A 167 24.51 27.49 6.86
N SER A 168 23.98 28.15 5.82
CA SER A 168 24.44 27.97 4.44
C SER A 168 25.94 28.21 4.30
N SER A 169 26.46 29.27 4.93
CA SER A 169 27.88 29.63 4.92
C SER A 169 28.75 28.62 5.67
N GLU A 170 28.26 28.08 6.80
CA GLU A 170 28.97 27.04 7.56
C GLU A 170 29.04 25.73 6.78
N ALA A 171 27.92 25.32 6.18
CA ALA A 171 27.84 24.11 5.36
C ALA A 171 28.75 24.19 4.12
N GLN A 172 28.79 25.34 3.43
CA GLN A 172 29.69 25.55 2.31
C GLN A 172 31.16 25.51 2.75
N ARG A 173 31.52 26.11 3.89
CA ARG A 173 32.88 26.01 4.47
C ARG A 173 33.25 24.58 4.86
N ALA A 174 32.28 23.78 5.28
CA ALA A 174 32.46 22.36 5.57
C ALA A 174 32.51 21.47 4.31
N GLY A 175 32.40 22.04 3.10
CA GLY A 175 32.53 21.32 1.83
C GLY A 175 31.22 20.78 1.25
N TYR A 176 30.06 21.10 1.84
CA TYR A 176 28.77 20.69 1.28
C TYR A 176 28.39 21.54 0.07
N ARG A 177 27.94 20.87 -1.00
CA ARG A 177 27.59 21.53 -2.25
C ARG A 177 26.24 22.25 -2.15
N SER A 178 26.17 23.46 -2.69
CA SER A 178 24.98 24.32 -2.70
C SER A 178 23.73 23.64 -3.26
N ASP A 179 23.87 22.76 -4.25
CA ASP A 179 22.75 22.04 -4.85
C ASP A 179 22.04 21.11 -3.85
N TYR A 180 22.77 20.44 -2.95
CA TYR A 180 22.14 19.60 -1.92
C TYR A 180 21.46 20.45 -0.84
N LEU A 181 21.97 21.64 -0.52
CA LEU A 181 21.30 22.58 0.40
C LEU A 181 19.95 23.06 -0.15
N LEU A 182 19.89 23.29 -1.46
CA LEU A 182 18.64 23.67 -2.15
C LEU A 182 17.69 22.49 -2.28
N LYS A 183 18.17 21.32 -2.72
CA LYS A 183 17.36 20.11 -2.91
C LYS A 183 16.74 19.57 -1.60
N THR A 184 17.46 19.66 -0.48
CA THR A 184 16.93 19.33 0.86
C THR A 184 16.07 20.43 1.46
N GLY A 185 16.07 21.62 0.84
CA GLY A 185 15.31 22.78 1.26
C GLY A 185 15.84 23.46 2.53
N LEU A 186 17.03 23.11 3.01
CA LEU A 186 17.70 23.83 4.10
C LEU A 186 17.98 25.29 3.74
N SER A 187 18.21 25.56 2.45
CA SER A 187 18.43 26.89 1.90
C SER A 187 17.45 27.21 0.76
N ALA A 188 17.39 28.48 0.38
CA ALA A 188 16.69 29.01 -0.78
C ALA A 188 17.55 30.08 -1.49
N GLY A 189 17.17 30.46 -2.70
CA GLY A 189 17.98 31.36 -3.54
C GLY A 189 19.07 30.59 -4.29
N GLY A 190 20.23 31.21 -4.53
CA GLY A 190 21.33 30.56 -5.25
C GLY A 190 21.21 30.60 -6.78
N GLU A 191 20.02 30.92 -7.31
CA GLU A 191 19.79 31.08 -8.75
C GLU A 191 20.45 32.38 -9.25
N ASN A 192 20.97 32.37 -10.49
CA ASN A 192 21.58 33.53 -11.16
C ASN A 192 22.66 34.25 -10.33
N ASN A 193 23.51 33.50 -9.62
CA ASN A 193 24.53 34.03 -8.69
C ASN A 193 23.98 34.84 -7.49
N SER A 194 22.70 34.69 -7.15
CA SER A 194 22.17 35.23 -5.89
C SER A 194 22.72 34.47 -4.68
N PRO A 195 22.96 35.13 -3.54
CA PRO A 195 23.46 34.45 -2.34
C PRO A 195 22.41 33.49 -1.78
N LEU A 196 22.88 32.36 -1.22
CA LEU A 196 22.04 31.43 -0.48
C LEU A 196 21.46 32.11 0.76
N ILE A 197 20.24 31.68 1.12
CA ILE A 197 19.52 32.16 2.29
C ILE A 197 19.02 30.95 3.05
N ASP A 198 19.20 30.95 4.37
CA ASP A 198 18.68 29.89 5.23
C ASP A 198 17.14 29.92 5.22
N ARG A 199 16.50 28.75 5.07
CA ARG A 199 15.04 28.66 5.11
C ARG A 199 14.49 28.91 6.51
N PHE A 200 15.20 28.46 7.53
CA PHE A 200 14.69 28.38 8.91
C PHE A 200 15.11 29.55 9.81
N ARG A 201 15.51 30.70 9.25
CA ARG A 201 16.02 31.87 10.00
C ARG A 201 15.17 32.28 11.19
N GLY A 202 15.82 32.43 12.35
CA GLY A 202 15.21 32.90 13.59
C GLY A 202 14.13 31.94 14.13
N ARG A 203 14.28 30.63 13.89
CA ARG A 203 13.30 29.61 14.29
C ARG A 203 13.91 28.57 15.20
N VAL A 204 13.11 28.08 16.14
CA VAL A 204 13.39 26.81 16.81
C VAL A 204 13.06 25.66 15.87
N ILE A 205 13.89 24.62 15.93
CA ILE A 205 13.95 23.55 14.95
C ILE A 205 13.50 22.22 15.57
N PHE A 206 12.66 21.51 14.84
CA PHE A 206 12.15 20.18 15.13
C PHE A 206 12.61 19.23 14.02
N PRO A 207 13.66 18.42 14.23
CA PRO A 207 14.09 17.44 13.23
C PRO A 207 13.03 16.37 13.00
N VAL A 208 12.85 15.97 11.74
CA VAL A 208 11.94 14.89 11.34
C VAL A 208 12.77 13.64 11.03
N HIS A 209 12.44 12.55 11.71
CA HIS A 209 13.17 11.29 11.63
C HIS A 209 12.38 10.23 10.88
N THR A 210 13.07 9.44 10.06
CA THR A 210 12.54 8.19 9.50
C THR A 210 12.32 7.15 10.60
N LEU A 211 11.64 6.05 10.28
CA LEU A 211 11.55 4.85 11.14
C LEU A 211 12.91 4.34 11.65
N SER A 212 13.99 4.57 10.90
CA SER A 212 15.36 4.15 11.26
C SER A 212 16.12 5.15 12.13
N GLY A 213 15.61 6.37 12.29
CA GLY A 213 16.26 7.44 13.05
C GLY A 213 17.09 8.41 12.21
N LYS A 214 17.22 8.18 10.89
CA LYS A 214 17.85 9.16 9.98
C LYS A 214 17.02 10.44 9.90
N VAL A 215 17.68 11.60 9.89
CA VAL A 215 17.03 12.91 9.75
C VAL A 215 16.76 13.20 8.28
N VAL A 216 15.51 13.46 7.93
CA VAL A 216 15.07 13.67 6.53
C VAL A 216 14.56 15.09 6.26
N ALA A 217 14.09 15.78 7.29
CA ALA A 217 13.54 17.12 7.17
C ALA A 217 13.57 17.85 8.51
N PHE A 218 13.14 19.11 8.47
CA PHE A 218 13.03 19.97 9.63
C PHE A 218 11.70 20.73 9.61
N GLY A 219 11.05 20.82 10.77
CA GLY A 219 10.03 21.81 11.09
C GLY A 219 10.67 23.00 11.80
N GLY A 220 10.22 24.21 11.52
CA GLY A 220 10.73 25.45 12.11
C GLY A 220 9.61 26.35 12.59
N ARG A 221 9.63 26.73 13.87
CA ARG A 221 8.68 27.67 14.45
C ARG A 221 9.30 29.04 14.63
N ILE A 222 8.69 30.06 14.04
CA ILE A 222 9.13 31.45 14.25
C ILE A 222 8.79 31.90 15.67
N LEU A 223 9.72 32.63 16.29
CA LEU A 223 9.54 33.17 17.63
C LEU A 223 9.13 34.65 17.61
N LYS A 224 9.61 35.41 16.62
CA LYS A 224 9.21 36.81 16.40
C LYS A 224 7.93 36.87 15.57
N LYS A 225 7.00 37.76 15.92
CA LYS A 225 5.83 38.06 15.08
C LYS A 225 6.32 38.73 13.80
N ALA A 226 6.08 38.10 12.66
CA ALA A 226 6.29 38.67 11.35
C ALA A 226 4.96 38.67 10.60
N GLU A 227 4.56 39.82 10.06
CA GLU A 227 3.35 39.93 9.25
C GLU A 227 3.44 39.00 8.03
N ASN A 228 2.32 38.39 7.66
CA ASN A 228 2.20 37.49 6.50
C ASN A 228 3.13 36.26 6.51
N THR A 229 3.67 35.87 7.67
CA THR A 229 4.54 34.69 7.81
C THR A 229 3.87 33.64 8.69
N GLY A 230 3.72 32.42 8.17
CA GLY A 230 3.18 31.28 8.93
C GLY A 230 4.02 30.97 10.18
N LYS A 231 3.33 30.62 11.28
CA LYS A 231 3.93 30.28 12.58
C LYS A 231 4.93 29.12 12.46
N TYR A 232 4.61 28.13 11.62
CA TYR A 232 5.47 26.98 11.32
C TYR A 232 5.82 26.95 9.83
N VAL A 233 7.03 26.48 9.53
CA VAL A 233 7.49 26.14 8.18
C VAL A 233 8.13 24.76 8.21
N ASN A 234 7.80 23.91 7.25
CA ASN A 234 8.39 22.57 7.10
C ASN A 234 9.32 22.56 5.88
N SER A 235 10.31 21.68 5.87
CA SER A 235 11.06 21.36 4.66
C SER A 235 10.10 21.06 3.48
N PRO A 236 10.44 21.46 2.25
CA PRO A 236 9.72 21.04 1.05
C PRO A 236 9.90 19.53 0.79
N GLU A 237 9.12 18.95 -0.13
CA GLU A 237 9.40 17.59 -0.62
C GLU A 237 10.82 17.50 -1.19
N SER A 238 11.48 16.37 -0.99
CA SER A 238 12.82 16.10 -1.54
C SER A 238 13.01 14.61 -1.84
N GLU A 239 14.15 14.26 -2.44
CA GLU A 239 14.52 12.87 -2.76
C GLU A 239 14.66 11.98 -1.50
N ILE A 240 14.82 12.58 -0.31
CA ILE A 240 14.91 11.88 0.97
C ILE A 240 13.73 12.14 1.91
N TYR A 241 12.83 13.07 1.59
CA TYR A 241 11.70 13.44 2.44
C TYR A 241 10.39 13.56 1.66
N SER A 242 9.38 12.83 2.12
CA SER A 242 8.01 13.04 1.68
C SER A 242 7.06 13.23 2.85
N LYS A 243 6.39 14.38 2.91
CA LYS A 243 5.42 14.71 3.97
C LYS A 243 4.32 13.66 4.05
N SER A 244 3.89 13.17 2.90
CA SER A 244 2.85 12.14 2.78
C SER A 244 3.24 10.77 3.33
N LYS A 245 4.50 10.57 3.72
CA LYS A 245 5.03 9.27 4.19
C LYS A 245 5.82 9.38 5.48
N GLU A 246 5.80 10.53 6.16
CA GLU A 246 6.52 10.72 7.42
C GLU A 246 5.56 11.21 8.51
N LEU A 247 5.79 10.73 9.73
CA LEU A 247 5.06 11.10 10.93
C LEU A 247 6.07 11.55 11.98
N TYR A 248 5.89 12.74 12.53
CA TYR A 248 6.79 13.21 13.58
C TYR A 248 6.66 12.36 14.83
N GLY A 249 7.80 12.07 15.45
CA GLY A 249 7.88 11.23 16.65
C GLY A 249 7.94 9.72 16.37
N ILE A 250 7.65 9.24 15.16
CA ILE A 250 7.50 7.80 14.89
C ILE A 250 8.73 6.97 15.28
N PHE A 251 9.94 7.50 15.07
CA PHE A 251 11.18 6.85 15.48
C PHE A 251 11.22 6.55 16.98
N PHE A 252 10.79 7.52 17.79
CA PHE A 252 10.77 7.43 19.25
C PHE A 252 9.55 6.63 19.76
N SER A 253 8.45 6.65 19.00
CA SER A 253 7.17 6.11 19.44
C SER A 253 6.94 4.65 19.05
N LYS A 254 7.60 4.13 18.00
CA LYS A 254 7.35 2.79 17.43
C LYS A 254 7.35 1.66 18.46
N SER A 255 8.29 1.65 19.39
CA SER A 255 8.39 0.61 20.43
C SER A 255 7.26 0.71 21.44
N ALA A 256 6.86 1.92 21.80
CA ALA A 256 5.76 2.18 22.72
C ALA A 256 4.41 1.85 22.07
N ILE A 257 4.23 2.15 20.78
CA ILE A 257 3.03 1.78 20.01
C ILE A 257 2.84 0.26 20.01
N VAL A 258 3.88 -0.51 19.71
CA VAL A 258 3.82 -1.99 19.73
C VAL A 258 3.55 -2.51 21.14
N LYS A 259 4.18 -1.93 22.17
CA LYS A 259 4.01 -2.36 23.56
C LYS A 259 2.59 -2.12 24.08
N ALA A 260 2.01 -0.97 23.73
CA ALA A 260 0.67 -0.58 24.16
C ALA A 260 -0.43 -1.12 23.24
N ASP A 261 -0.06 -1.65 22.06
CA ASP A 261 -0.97 -1.94 20.95
C ASP A 261 -1.96 -0.80 20.69
N LYS A 262 -1.45 0.43 20.69
CA LYS A 262 -2.23 1.66 20.50
C LYS A 262 -1.32 2.80 20.07
N CYS A 263 -1.76 3.59 19.09
CA CYS A 263 -1.11 4.81 18.65
C CYS A 263 -1.99 6.04 18.93
N PHE A 264 -1.46 7.06 19.59
CA PHE A 264 -2.08 8.37 19.69
C PHE A 264 -1.70 9.23 18.48
N LEU A 265 -2.70 9.85 17.84
CA LEU A 265 -2.49 10.81 16.76
C LEU A 265 -2.87 12.21 17.24
N VAL A 266 -1.91 13.12 17.14
CA VAL A 266 -2.04 14.55 17.49
C VAL A 266 -1.63 15.43 16.30
N GLU A 267 -1.87 16.74 16.37
CA GLU A 267 -1.64 17.64 15.23
C GLU A 267 -0.18 18.09 15.11
N GLY A 268 0.45 18.44 16.22
CA GLY A 268 1.66 19.25 16.25
C GLY A 268 2.88 18.58 16.89
N TYR A 269 4.04 19.18 16.62
CA TYR A 269 5.32 18.78 17.22
C TYR A 269 5.30 18.89 18.75
N THR A 270 4.74 19.98 19.27
CA THR A 270 4.72 20.27 20.70
C THR A 270 3.91 19.26 21.49
N ASP A 271 2.82 18.79 20.90
CA ASP A 271 1.91 17.80 21.47
C ASP A 271 2.66 16.48 21.72
N VAL A 272 3.38 16.01 20.69
CA VAL A 272 4.24 14.82 20.78
C VAL A 272 5.30 15.00 21.87
N LEU A 273 5.97 16.16 21.92
CA LEU A 273 7.00 16.43 22.92
C LEU A 273 6.43 16.42 24.35
N SER A 274 5.30 17.09 24.57
CA SER A 274 4.66 17.21 25.89
C SER A 274 4.10 15.87 26.37
N MET A 275 3.53 15.08 25.46
CA MET A 275 3.07 13.72 25.78
C MET A 275 4.23 12.78 26.10
N HIS A 276 5.32 12.78 25.31
CA HIS A 276 6.54 12.04 25.65
C HIS A 276 7.11 12.49 26.99
N GLN A 277 7.08 13.79 27.27
CA GLN A 277 7.52 14.36 28.54
C GLN A 277 6.70 13.84 29.73
N ALA A 278 5.40 13.68 29.54
CA ALA A 278 4.47 13.12 30.51
C ALA A 278 4.53 11.58 30.60
N GLY A 279 5.41 10.91 29.83
CA GLY A 279 5.58 9.45 29.83
C GLY A 279 4.66 8.70 28.86
N ILE A 280 3.93 9.41 28.01
CA ILE A 280 3.05 8.85 26.98
C ILE A 280 3.82 8.83 25.66
N GLU A 281 4.53 7.73 25.43
CA GLU A 281 5.49 7.65 24.32
C GLU A 281 4.90 7.08 23.03
N ASN A 282 3.68 6.53 23.03
CA ASN A 282 3.03 5.93 21.87
C ASN A 282 2.25 6.95 21.02
N VAL A 283 2.84 8.13 20.78
CA VAL A 283 2.19 9.27 20.11
C VAL A 283 2.95 9.74 18.87
N VAL A 284 2.22 10.13 17.82
CA VAL A 284 2.78 10.69 16.57
C VAL A 284 1.96 11.87 16.07
N ALA A 285 2.57 12.71 15.23
CA ALA A 285 1.88 13.86 14.62
C ALA A 285 2.03 13.94 13.10
N SER A 286 0.96 14.35 12.41
CA SER A 286 1.00 14.70 10.98
C SER A 286 1.72 16.03 10.71
N SER A 287 1.96 16.85 11.75
CA SER A 287 2.87 17.99 11.71
C SER A 287 2.46 19.11 10.75
N GLY A 288 1.16 19.45 10.76
CA GLY A 288 0.58 20.52 9.95
C GLY A 288 0.27 20.15 8.50
N THR A 289 0.17 18.85 8.21
CA THR A 289 -0.41 18.36 6.94
C THR A 289 -1.67 17.55 7.21
N ALA A 290 -2.57 17.50 6.21
CA ALA A 290 -3.65 16.53 6.21
C ALA A 290 -3.08 15.11 6.31
N LEU A 291 -3.75 14.25 7.08
CA LEU A 291 -3.40 12.84 7.21
C LEU A 291 -3.47 12.14 5.85
N THR A 292 -2.53 11.24 5.56
CA THR A 292 -2.46 10.51 4.28
C THR A 292 -2.44 9.00 4.47
N HIS A 293 -2.84 8.23 3.45
CA HIS A 293 -2.69 6.76 3.45
C HIS A 293 -1.24 6.31 3.69
N GLY A 294 -0.24 7.06 3.22
CA GLY A 294 1.17 6.72 3.44
C GLY A 294 1.55 6.77 4.92
N GLN A 295 1.06 7.77 5.64
CA GLN A 295 1.23 7.92 7.09
C GLN A 295 0.43 6.85 7.85
N ILE A 296 -0.81 6.58 7.45
CA ILE A 296 -1.66 5.57 8.10
C ILE A 296 -1.03 4.18 7.98
N ARG A 297 -0.58 3.80 6.77
CA ARG A 297 0.15 2.55 6.54
C ARG A 297 1.43 2.45 7.35
N MET A 298 2.07 3.56 7.71
CA MET A 298 3.23 3.54 8.59
C MET A 298 2.83 3.14 10.02
N ILE A 299 1.72 3.66 10.54
CA ILE A 299 1.18 3.30 11.86
C ILE A 299 0.70 1.84 11.86
N HIS A 300 -0.02 1.43 10.81
CA HIS A 300 -0.59 0.09 10.65
C HIS A 300 0.45 -1.04 10.75
N ARG A 301 1.74 -0.76 10.49
CA ARG A 301 2.84 -1.73 10.69
C ARG A 301 3.09 -2.08 12.16
N PHE A 302 2.65 -1.23 13.08
CA PHE A 302 2.95 -1.35 14.51
C PHE A 302 1.70 -1.63 15.35
N SER A 303 0.54 -1.12 14.95
CA SER A 303 -0.75 -1.42 15.57
C SER A 303 -1.90 -1.05 14.62
N GLU A 304 -3.02 -1.76 14.73
CA GLU A 304 -4.28 -1.41 14.08
C GLU A 304 -5.11 -0.41 14.91
N ASN A 305 -4.77 -0.21 16.19
CA ASN A 305 -5.54 0.63 17.09
C ASN A 305 -4.98 2.05 17.12
N ILE A 306 -5.84 3.03 16.82
CA ILE A 306 -5.46 4.43 16.80
C ILE A 306 -6.49 5.28 17.55
N THR A 307 -5.99 6.20 18.36
CA THR A 307 -6.80 7.15 19.11
C THR A 307 -6.42 8.56 18.69
N VAL A 308 -7.35 9.27 18.09
CA VAL A 308 -7.16 10.67 17.68
C VAL A 308 -7.53 11.56 18.85
N LEU A 309 -6.61 12.44 19.27
CA LEU A 309 -6.85 13.41 20.33
C LEU A 309 -7.16 14.77 19.70
N TYR A 310 -8.33 15.31 20.03
CA TYR A 310 -8.74 16.64 19.57
C TYR A 310 -8.70 17.67 20.68
N ASP A 311 -8.35 18.88 20.29
CA ASP A 311 -8.56 20.10 21.06
C ASP A 311 -10.03 20.19 21.47
N GLY A 312 -10.28 20.75 22.66
CA GLY A 312 -11.64 20.90 23.21
C GLY A 312 -12.52 21.94 22.49
N ASP A 313 -12.25 22.29 21.23
CA ASP A 313 -13.03 23.26 20.46
C ASP A 313 -13.95 22.60 19.41
N ALA A 314 -15.18 23.08 19.30
CA ALA A 314 -16.19 22.50 18.40
C ALA A 314 -15.90 22.78 16.91
N ALA A 315 -15.05 23.77 16.60
CA ALA A 315 -14.78 24.22 15.24
C ALA A 315 -13.75 23.34 14.52
N GLY A 316 -12.76 22.78 15.23
CA GLY A 316 -11.75 21.87 14.68
C GLY A 316 -12.29 20.49 14.33
N ILE A 317 -13.24 19.98 15.12
CA ILE A 317 -13.76 18.60 15.01
C ILE A 317 -14.31 18.31 13.60
N LYS A 318 -15.14 19.21 13.03
CA LYS A 318 -15.78 18.98 11.71
C LYS A 318 -14.80 18.90 10.54
N ALA A 319 -13.72 19.69 10.58
CA ALA A 319 -12.69 19.62 9.56
C ALA A 319 -11.89 18.31 9.66
N ALA A 320 -11.68 17.86 10.89
CA ALA A 320 -10.87 16.69 11.19
C ALA A 320 -11.61 15.34 11.00
N LEU A 321 -12.95 15.31 11.10
CA LEU A 321 -13.77 14.13 10.77
C LEU A 321 -13.45 13.56 9.37
N ARG A 322 -13.14 14.43 8.39
CA ARG A 322 -12.75 14.00 7.03
C ARG A 322 -11.40 13.30 7.00
N GLY A 323 -10.46 13.70 7.85
CA GLY A 323 -9.16 13.03 7.99
C GLY A 323 -9.29 11.65 8.63
N ILE A 324 -10.28 11.46 9.51
CA ILE A 324 -10.51 10.16 10.17
C ILE A 324 -11.13 9.13 9.23
N ASP A 325 -11.97 9.54 8.27
CA ASP A 325 -12.54 8.60 7.30
C ASP A 325 -11.44 7.82 6.52
N LEU A 326 -10.25 8.41 6.33
CA LEU A 326 -9.08 7.74 5.75
C LEU A 326 -8.55 6.60 6.64
N LEU A 327 -8.59 6.77 7.97
CA LEU A 327 -8.17 5.73 8.91
C LEU A 327 -9.11 4.52 8.84
N LEU A 328 -10.41 4.75 8.72
CA LEU A 328 -11.39 3.68 8.52
C LEU A 328 -11.19 2.97 7.19
N GLU A 329 -10.93 3.71 6.11
CA GLU A 329 -10.69 3.16 4.77
C GLU A 329 -9.45 2.26 4.74
N ASP A 330 -8.40 2.62 5.47
CA ASP A 330 -7.19 1.79 5.62
C ASP A 330 -7.35 0.66 6.67
N GLY A 331 -8.55 0.48 7.24
CA GLY A 331 -8.88 -0.66 8.10
C GLY A 331 -8.51 -0.52 9.57
N MET A 332 -8.12 0.67 10.02
CA MET A 332 -7.73 0.95 11.41
C MET A 332 -8.95 0.87 12.35
N ASN A 333 -8.69 0.46 13.59
CA ASN A 333 -9.65 0.56 14.70
C ASN A 333 -9.54 1.97 15.29
N VAL A 334 -10.47 2.85 14.90
CA VAL A 334 -10.37 4.28 15.22
C VAL A 334 -11.22 4.65 16.43
N ARG A 335 -10.56 5.25 17.41
CA ARG A 335 -11.19 5.90 18.55
C ARG A 335 -10.85 7.38 18.61
N VAL A 336 -11.66 8.14 19.31
CA VAL A 336 -11.51 9.58 19.46
C VAL A 336 -11.66 9.97 20.93
N VAL A 337 -10.86 10.93 21.35
CA VAL A 337 -11.03 11.63 22.63
C VAL A 337 -11.10 13.12 22.35
N LEU A 338 -12.15 13.77 22.87
CA LEU A 338 -12.20 15.21 22.99
C LEU A 338 -11.57 15.60 24.33
N LEU A 339 -10.57 16.47 24.29
CA LEU A 339 -10.01 17.05 25.49
C LEU A 339 -10.97 18.09 26.10
N PRO A 340 -10.82 18.42 27.40
CA PRO A 340 -11.63 19.44 28.03
C PRO A 340 -11.55 20.79 27.30
N GLU A 341 -12.60 21.60 27.44
CA GLU A 341 -12.69 22.90 26.77
C GLU A 341 -11.47 23.78 27.08
N GLY A 342 -10.86 24.33 26.01
CA GLY A 342 -9.67 25.16 26.10
C GLY A 342 -8.35 24.41 26.31
N GLU A 343 -8.36 23.07 26.30
CA GLU A 343 -7.15 22.25 26.32
C GLU A 343 -6.80 21.73 24.92
N ASP A 344 -5.50 21.71 24.62
CA ASP A 344 -4.88 20.96 23.54
C ASP A 344 -4.03 19.80 24.14
N PRO A 345 -3.55 18.83 23.34
CA PRO A 345 -2.75 17.73 23.90
C PRO A 345 -1.47 18.21 24.62
N ASP A 346 -0.88 19.35 24.24
CA ASP A 346 0.27 19.96 24.91
C ASP A 346 -0.11 20.47 26.32
N SER A 347 -1.13 21.30 26.45
CA SER A 347 -1.59 21.87 27.71
C SER A 347 -2.18 20.82 28.64
N PHE A 348 -2.90 19.84 28.08
CA PHE A 348 -3.49 18.75 28.83
C PHE A 348 -2.42 17.81 29.41
N ALA A 349 -1.45 17.37 28.58
CA ALA A 349 -0.37 16.50 29.04
C ALA A 349 0.53 17.16 30.09
N ARG A 350 0.70 18.49 30.05
CA ARG A 350 1.50 19.22 31.06
C ARG A 350 0.84 19.32 32.43
N LYS A 351 -0.47 19.15 32.52
CA LYS A 351 -1.24 19.32 33.78
C LYS A 351 -1.39 18.03 34.58
N GLN A 352 -1.02 16.88 34.02
CA GLN A 352 -1.40 15.57 34.55
C GLN A 352 -0.22 14.59 34.52
N SER A 353 -0.26 13.59 35.40
CA SER A 353 0.64 12.43 35.33
C SER A 353 0.25 11.49 34.20
N ALA A 354 1.18 10.59 33.80
CA ALA A 354 0.91 9.55 32.81
C ALA A 354 -0.32 8.69 33.18
N GLU A 355 -0.48 8.40 34.47
CA GLU A 355 -1.56 7.56 34.98
C GLU A 355 -2.92 8.28 34.91
N GLU A 356 -2.96 9.56 35.29
CA GLU A 356 -4.16 10.39 35.17
C GLU A 356 -4.55 10.60 33.71
N PHE A 357 -3.58 10.84 32.84
CA PHE A 357 -3.82 10.97 31.40
C PHE A 357 -4.41 9.69 30.84
N ASN A 358 -3.77 8.53 31.07
CA ASN A 358 -4.26 7.26 30.55
C ASN A 358 -5.65 6.91 31.08
N ARG A 359 -5.92 7.16 32.37
CA ARG A 359 -7.26 6.99 32.94
C ARG A 359 -8.28 7.90 32.28
N PHE A 360 -7.95 9.17 32.06
CA PHE A 360 -8.83 10.08 31.33
C PHE A 360 -9.14 9.56 29.93
N ILE A 361 -8.11 9.12 29.19
CA ILE A 361 -8.30 8.50 27.87
C ILE A 361 -9.23 7.29 27.99
N GLU A 362 -8.97 6.34 28.90
CA GLU A 362 -9.81 5.14 29.05
C GLU A 362 -11.28 5.46 29.36
N GLU A 363 -11.53 6.51 30.15
CA GLU A 363 -12.89 6.95 30.52
C GLU A 363 -13.62 7.70 29.40
N HIS A 364 -12.89 8.44 28.56
CA HIS A 364 -13.48 9.36 27.57
C HIS A 364 -13.32 8.90 26.12
N GLU A 365 -12.54 7.85 25.87
CA GLU A 365 -12.28 7.33 24.55
C GLU A 365 -13.54 6.65 23.97
N GLN A 366 -13.97 7.15 22.82
CA GLN A 366 -15.16 6.66 22.12
C GLN A 366 -14.79 6.09 20.76
N ASP A 367 -15.54 5.08 20.33
CA ASP A 367 -15.49 4.61 18.94
C ASP A 367 -15.87 5.76 17.99
N PHE A 368 -15.15 5.90 16.88
CA PHE A 368 -15.35 7.02 15.97
C PHE A 368 -16.74 7.08 15.33
N ILE A 369 -17.32 5.95 14.92
CA ILE A 369 -18.66 5.93 14.31
C ILE A 369 -19.70 6.38 15.34
N ARG A 370 -19.58 5.91 16.58
CA ARG A 370 -20.45 6.34 17.68
C ARG A 370 -20.27 7.81 18.02
N PHE A 371 -19.02 8.27 18.16
CA PHE A 371 -18.69 9.66 18.42
C PHE A 371 -19.30 10.58 17.36
N LYS A 372 -19.07 10.28 16.07
CA LYS A 372 -19.62 11.02 14.95
C LYS A 372 -21.15 11.01 14.94
N THR A 373 -21.77 9.89 15.34
CA THR A 373 -23.23 9.77 15.42
C THR A 373 -23.80 10.69 16.50
N HIS A 374 -23.27 10.67 17.72
CA HIS A 374 -23.72 11.56 18.80
C HIS A 374 -23.51 13.04 18.45
N LEU A 375 -22.31 13.38 17.98
CA LEU A 375 -21.98 14.76 17.61
C LEU A 375 -22.96 15.34 16.58
N LEU A 376 -23.32 14.57 15.54
CA LEU A 376 -24.26 15.03 14.53
C LEU A 376 -25.71 15.02 15.04
N LEU A 377 -26.08 14.10 15.93
CA LEU A 377 -27.44 14.02 16.48
C LEU A 377 -27.77 15.27 17.30
N ASP A 378 -26.81 15.74 18.11
CA ASP A 378 -26.96 16.92 18.95
C ASP A 378 -27.21 18.20 18.13
N GLU A 379 -26.70 18.27 16.89
CA GLU A 379 -26.92 19.42 15.99
C GLU A 379 -28.27 19.39 15.28
N VAL A 380 -28.81 18.20 15.06
CA VAL A 380 -29.96 17.97 14.18
C VAL A 380 -31.28 18.03 14.95
N GLY A 381 -31.30 17.58 16.21
CA GLY A 381 -32.52 17.44 17.00
C GLY A 381 -33.54 16.51 16.33
N ASP A 382 -34.83 16.85 16.42
CA ASP A 382 -35.94 16.03 15.91
C ASP A 382 -36.37 16.35 14.45
N ASP A 383 -35.60 17.13 13.69
CA ASP A 383 -35.91 17.45 12.29
C ASP A 383 -35.72 16.22 11.37
N PRO A 384 -36.79 15.68 10.75
CA PRO A 384 -36.69 14.45 9.95
C PRO A 384 -35.80 14.57 8.72
N ILE A 385 -35.74 15.74 8.08
CA ILE A 385 -34.95 15.97 6.85
C ILE A 385 -33.48 16.02 7.21
N LYS A 386 -33.14 16.75 8.26
CA LYS A 386 -31.76 16.81 8.78
C LYS A 386 -31.31 15.45 9.31
N LYS A 387 -32.20 14.69 9.95
CA LYS A 387 -31.92 13.31 10.42
C LYS A 387 -31.60 12.37 9.26
N ALA A 388 -32.29 12.48 8.13
CA ALA A 388 -31.94 11.74 6.92
C ALA A 388 -30.56 12.13 6.34
N GLY A 389 -30.21 13.42 6.40
CA GLY A 389 -28.88 13.92 6.03
C GLY A 389 -27.77 13.35 6.91
N LEU A 390 -28.00 13.30 8.22
CA LEU A 390 -27.10 12.68 9.20
C LEU A 390 -26.87 11.20 8.91
N ILE A 391 -27.95 10.42 8.73
CA ILE A 391 -27.86 9.00 8.39
C ILE A 391 -26.97 8.81 7.16
N THR A 392 -27.17 9.63 6.12
CA THR A 392 -26.35 9.58 4.91
C THR A 392 -24.87 9.82 5.20
N ASN A 393 -24.53 10.74 6.11
CA ASN A 393 -23.15 11.06 6.47
C ASN A 393 -22.47 9.93 7.26
N ILE A 394 -23.17 9.29 8.20
CA ILE A 394 -22.64 8.15 8.96
C ILE A 394 -22.45 6.92 8.06
N VAL A 395 -23.44 6.65 7.19
CA VAL A 395 -23.38 5.55 6.22
C VAL A 395 -22.20 5.72 5.25
N GLN A 396 -21.80 6.95 4.91
CA GLN A 396 -20.60 7.20 4.10
C GLN A 396 -19.33 6.70 4.79
N SER A 397 -19.15 6.95 6.09
CA SER A 397 -18.02 6.44 6.86
C SER A 397 -18.03 4.91 6.97
N ILE A 398 -19.19 4.33 7.30
CA ILE A 398 -19.35 2.87 7.41
C ILE A 398 -19.03 2.18 6.07
N ALA A 399 -19.38 2.80 4.94
CA ALA A 399 -19.12 2.25 3.61
C ALA A 399 -17.62 2.17 3.26
N LEU A 400 -16.75 2.94 3.92
CA LEU A 400 -15.30 2.90 3.73
C LEU A 400 -14.64 1.71 4.42
N ILE A 401 -15.26 1.16 5.47
CA ILE A 401 -14.71 0.05 6.25
C ILE A 401 -14.54 -1.18 5.33
N PRO A 402 -13.30 -1.69 5.13
CA PRO A 402 -13.05 -2.82 4.24
C PRO A 402 -13.69 -4.12 4.75
N ASP A 403 -13.47 -4.40 6.04
CA ASP A 403 -13.90 -5.64 6.68
C ASP A 403 -15.44 -5.78 6.71
N ASN A 404 -15.94 -6.91 6.22
CA ASN A 404 -17.38 -7.14 6.10
C ASN A 404 -18.07 -7.32 7.45
N ILE A 405 -17.40 -7.95 8.42
CA ILE A 405 -17.96 -8.28 9.74
C ILE A 405 -18.03 -7.00 10.58
N LYS A 406 -16.92 -6.27 10.72
CA LYS A 406 -16.86 -4.96 11.40
C LYS A 406 -17.94 -4.04 10.83
N ARG A 407 -18.06 -3.95 9.51
CA ARG A 407 -19.07 -3.12 8.87
C ARG A 407 -20.50 -3.55 9.21
N SER A 408 -20.78 -4.86 9.26
CA SER A 408 -22.11 -5.36 9.66
C SER A 408 -22.44 -4.98 11.10
N VAL A 409 -21.48 -5.08 12.02
CA VAL A 409 -21.65 -4.67 13.42
C VAL A 409 -21.93 -3.17 13.53
N TYR A 410 -21.18 -2.33 12.82
CA TYR A 410 -21.42 -0.89 12.80
C TYR A 410 -22.78 -0.51 12.21
N ILE A 411 -23.26 -1.24 11.19
CA ILE A 411 -24.60 -1.04 10.63
C ILE A 411 -25.66 -1.29 11.70
N GLN A 412 -25.57 -2.40 12.41
CA GLN A 412 -26.52 -2.76 13.47
C GLN A 412 -26.52 -1.74 14.61
N ASP A 413 -25.34 -1.34 15.07
CA ASP A 413 -25.16 -0.36 16.15
C ASP A 413 -25.73 1.02 15.75
N THR A 414 -25.41 1.48 14.53
CA THR A 414 -25.90 2.76 13.99
C THR A 414 -27.42 2.76 13.80
N ALA A 415 -28.00 1.66 13.32
CA ALA A 415 -29.45 1.52 13.17
C ALA A 415 -30.17 1.67 14.52
N THR A 416 -29.60 1.07 15.57
CA THR A 416 -30.10 1.17 16.94
C THR A 416 -30.00 2.60 17.47
N LEU A 417 -28.82 3.23 17.38
CA LEU A 417 -28.61 4.62 17.85
C LEU A 417 -29.53 5.63 17.16
N LEU A 418 -29.76 5.45 15.86
CA LEU A 418 -30.61 6.35 15.07
C LEU A 418 -32.10 6.00 15.13
N SER A 419 -32.47 4.94 15.86
CA SER A 419 -33.84 4.40 15.92
C SER A 419 -34.43 4.20 14.52
N THR A 420 -33.63 3.64 13.61
CA THR A 420 -33.97 3.40 12.21
C THR A 420 -33.88 1.91 11.91
N ARG A 421 -34.66 1.45 10.94
CA ARG A 421 -34.61 0.04 10.52
C ARG A 421 -33.26 -0.29 9.90
N GLU A 422 -32.68 -1.43 10.32
CA GLU A 422 -31.36 -1.88 9.87
C GLU A 422 -31.26 -2.07 8.35
N ASP A 423 -32.30 -2.61 7.71
CA ASP A 423 -32.33 -2.85 6.27
C ASP A 423 -32.22 -1.57 5.44
N VAL A 424 -32.71 -0.45 5.96
CA VAL A 424 -32.56 0.88 5.34
C VAL A 424 -31.11 1.33 5.35
N VAL A 425 -30.41 1.12 6.49
CA VAL A 425 -28.99 1.44 6.64
C VAL A 425 -28.15 0.53 5.72
N ILE A 426 -28.45 -0.77 5.66
CA ILE A 426 -27.80 -1.72 4.74
C ILE A 426 -27.93 -1.27 3.29
N ALA A 427 -29.15 -0.92 2.85
CA ALA A 427 -29.38 -0.47 1.47
C ALA A 427 -28.60 0.82 1.15
N ALA A 428 -28.54 1.75 2.09
CA ALA A 428 -27.80 3.00 1.94
C ALA A 428 -26.28 2.76 1.86
N VAL A 429 -25.71 1.90 2.72
CA VAL A 429 -24.29 1.54 2.70
C VAL A 429 -23.94 0.93 1.35
N ASN A 430 -24.71 -0.06 0.91
CA ASN A 430 -24.48 -0.74 -0.36
C ASN A 430 -24.53 0.21 -1.56
N LYS A 431 -25.48 1.16 -1.57
CA LYS A 431 -25.58 2.19 -2.60
C LYS A 431 -24.32 3.06 -2.67
N ILE A 432 -23.76 3.46 -1.53
CA ILE A 432 -22.53 4.25 -1.49
C ILE A 432 -21.32 3.41 -1.93
N ARG A 433 -21.22 2.15 -1.51
CA ARG A 433 -20.11 1.27 -1.93
C ARG A 433 -20.09 1.06 -3.44
N ILE A 434 -21.25 0.84 -4.07
CA ILE A 434 -21.37 0.74 -5.53
C ILE A 434 -20.88 2.03 -6.19
N ARG A 435 -21.33 3.19 -5.71
CA ARG A 435 -20.89 4.49 -6.23
C ARG A 435 -19.38 4.71 -6.07
N ASN A 436 -18.80 4.33 -4.93
CA ASN A 436 -17.37 4.49 -4.68
C ASN A 436 -16.55 3.56 -5.60
N TYR A 437 -17.04 2.34 -5.83
CA TYR A 437 -16.43 1.40 -6.79
C TYR A 437 -16.47 1.95 -8.22
N GLU A 438 -17.62 2.48 -8.67
CA GLU A 438 -17.76 3.13 -9.98
C GLU A 438 -16.80 4.31 -10.14
N LYS A 439 -16.70 5.19 -9.13
CA LYS A 439 -15.78 6.33 -9.16
C LYS A 439 -14.32 5.92 -9.22
N LYS A 440 -13.89 4.92 -8.43
CA LYS A 440 -12.52 4.40 -8.46
C LYS A 440 -12.18 3.80 -9.83
N LYS A 441 -13.14 3.09 -10.45
CA LYS A 441 -13.00 2.56 -11.80
C LYS A 441 -12.83 3.68 -12.84
N GLU A 442 -13.70 4.70 -12.81
CA GLU A 442 -13.60 5.86 -13.71
C GLU A 442 -12.30 6.67 -13.52
N GLN A 443 -11.82 6.81 -12.28
CA GLN A 443 -10.54 7.47 -11.99
C GLN A 443 -9.37 6.68 -12.55
N HIS A 444 -9.36 5.36 -12.36
CA HIS A 444 -8.33 4.49 -12.90
C HIS A 444 -8.31 4.53 -14.45
N GLU A 445 -9.49 4.53 -15.09
CA GLU A 445 -9.61 4.70 -16.54
C GLU A 445 -9.14 6.10 -17.02
N LYS A 446 -9.35 7.16 -16.22
CA LYS A 446 -8.88 8.53 -16.49
C LYS A 446 -7.38 8.73 -16.25
N GLU A 447 -6.81 8.07 -15.25
CA GLU A 447 -5.37 8.10 -14.96
C GLU A 447 -4.60 7.30 -16.01
N GLU A 448 -5.09 6.12 -16.41
CA GLU A 448 -4.51 5.35 -17.51
C GLU A 448 -4.54 6.11 -18.85
N SER A 449 -5.56 6.93 -19.09
CA SER A 449 -5.64 7.79 -20.29
C SER A 449 -4.81 9.08 -20.18
N ARG A 450 -4.60 9.63 -18.97
CA ARG A 450 -3.70 10.77 -18.73
C ARG A 450 -2.22 10.39 -18.79
N GLU A 451 -1.82 9.26 -18.21
CA GLU A 451 -0.46 8.74 -18.35
C GLU A 451 -0.12 8.44 -19.82
N ALA A 452 -1.10 7.98 -20.60
CA ALA A 452 -0.96 7.84 -22.05
C ALA A 452 -0.81 9.19 -22.79
N ALA A 453 -1.33 10.30 -22.25
CA ALA A 453 -1.26 11.63 -22.87
C ALA A 453 0.00 12.43 -22.47
N VAL A 454 0.54 12.25 -21.26
CA VAL A 454 1.73 12.98 -20.77
C VAL A 454 3.04 12.50 -21.43
N GLY A 455 3.04 11.30 -22.03
CA GLY A 455 4.15 10.81 -22.85
C GLY A 455 4.36 11.53 -24.20
N MET A 456 3.62 12.61 -24.50
CA MET A 456 3.65 13.33 -25.79
C MET A 456 4.25 14.75 -25.73
N VAL A 457 5.20 15.04 -24.83
CA VAL A 457 5.95 16.31 -24.88
C VAL A 457 7.24 16.13 -25.69
N SER A 458 7.22 16.64 -26.93
CA SER A 458 8.33 16.61 -27.88
C SER A 458 9.45 17.60 -27.52
N LEU A 459 10.70 17.12 -27.46
CA LEU A 459 11.92 17.94 -27.61
C LEU A 459 12.30 18.00 -29.11
N PRO A 460 12.72 19.17 -29.65
CA PRO A 460 13.15 19.30 -31.04
C PRO A 460 14.67 19.12 -31.22
N GLY A 461 15.06 18.40 -32.30
CA GLY A 461 16.44 18.22 -32.81
C GLY A 461 17.28 17.22 -32.00
N ASP A 462 18.07 16.29 -32.55
CA ASP A 462 18.72 16.19 -33.85
C ASP A 462 19.04 14.74 -34.24
N THR A 463 19.12 14.53 -35.56
CA THR A 463 19.84 13.52 -36.36
C THR A 463 20.10 12.09 -35.83
N ALA A 464 19.43 11.16 -36.52
CA ALA A 464 19.95 9.88 -37.06
C ALA A 464 20.85 9.01 -36.17
N ASP A 465 20.23 7.98 -35.56
CA ASP A 465 20.79 6.63 -35.62
C ASP A 465 19.66 5.57 -35.58
N ASN A 466 19.88 4.49 -36.31
CA ASN A 466 18.88 3.52 -36.73
C ASN A 466 18.84 2.35 -35.74
N GLY A 467 17.83 2.32 -34.86
CA GLY A 467 17.67 1.23 -33.88
C GLY A 467 16.29 1.18 -33.27
N SER A 468 15.41 0.36 -33.84
CA SER A 468 14.24 -0.27 -33.20
C SER A 468 13.38 0.62 -32.29
N ARG A 469 12.71 1.62 -32.87
CA ARG A 469 11.61 2.34 -32.20
C ARG A 469 10.47 1.38 -31.85
N LYS A 470 10.32 1.05 -30.57
CA LYS A 470 9.05 0.54 -30.03
C LYS A 470 7.97 1.60 -30.24
N ILE A 471 7.05 1.32 -31.15
CA ILE A 471 5.80 2.05 -31.33
C ILE A 471 5.01 1.89 -30.03
N LEU A 472 4.85 2.97 -29.25
CA LEU A 472 3.92 3.02 -28.12
C LEU A 472 2.50 3.11 -28.72
N THR A 473 1.88 1.95 -28.95
CA THR A 473 0.48 1.84 -29.36
C THR A 473 -0.45 2.19 -28.19
N ALA A 474 -1.55 2.89 -28.47
CA ALA A 474 -2.64 3.10 -27.50
C ALA A 474 -3.03 1.75 -26.86
N ARG A 475 -3.23 1.71 -25.53
CA ARG A 475 -3.59 0.46 -24.83
C ARG A 475 -4.85 -0.12 -25.46
N ASN A 476 -4.68 -1.29 -26.07
CA ASN A 476 -5.75 -2.03 -26.74
C ASN A 476 -6.80 -2.48 -25.71
N PRO A 477 -8.08 -2.05 -25.81
CA PRO A 477 -9.12 -2.39 -24.83
C PRO A 477 -9.44 -3.89 -24.78
N TYR A 478 -9.00 -4.64 -25.79
CA TYR A 478 -9.18 -6.08 -25.90
C TYR A 478 -8.01 -6.89 -25.31
N GLU A 479 -6.90 -6.24 -24.95
CA GLU A 479 -5.65 -6.92 -24.57
C GLU A 479 -5.82 -7.91 -23.41
N LYS A 480 -6.52 -7.51 -22.33
CA LYS A 480 -6.74 -8.37 -21.17
C LYS A 480 -7.60 -9.60 -21.49
N PRO A 481 -8.83 -9.45 -22.04
CA PRO A 481 -9.67 -10.61 -22.36
C PRO A 481 -9.08 -11.47 -23.48
N GLU A 482 -8.41 -10.88 -24.48
CA GLU A 482 -7.72 -11.65 -25.53
C GLU A 482 -6.57 -12.47 -24.94
N ARG A 483 -5.71 -11.87 -24.12
CA ARG A 483 -4.57 -12.55 -23.49
C ARG A 483 -5.02 -13.73 -22.61
N GLU A 484 -6.14 -13.58 -21.90
CA GLU A 484 -6.67 -14.65 -21.05
C GLU A 484 -7.22 -15.83 -21.87
N LEU A 485 -7.88 -15.56 -23.00
CA LEU A 485 -8.29 -16.63 -23.92
C LEU A 485 -7.09 -17.37 -24.52
N ILE A 486 -6.05 -16.63 -24.93
CA ILE A 486 -4.81 -17.24 -25.43
C ILE A 486 -4.12 -18.06 -24.33
N ARG A 487 -4.15 -17.63 -23.07
CA ARG A 487 -3.65 -18.41 -21.94
C ARG A 487 -4.36 -19.76 -21.84
N TYR A 488 -5.69 -19.79 -21.91
CA TYR A 488 -6.45 -21.05 -21.88
C TYR A 488 -6.14 -21.94 -23.09
N ILE A 489 -5.99 -21.36 -24.29
CA ILE A 489 -5.62 -22.12 -25.50
C ILE A 489 -4.23 -22.73 -25.36
N ILE A 490 -3.23 -21.97 -24.91
CA ILE A 490 -1.86 -22.48 -24.79
C ILE A 490 -1.77 -23.54 -23.70
N ARG A 491 -2.34 -23.29 -22.51
CA ARG A 491 -2.22 -24.21 -21.37
C ARG A 491 -3.07 -25.46 -21.51
N TYR A 492 -4.28 -25.33 -22.07
CA TYR A 492 -5.31 -26.35 -21.98
C TYR A 492 -6.02 -26.61 -23.31
N GLY A 493 -5.54 -26.07 -24.42
CA GLY A 493 -6.27 -26.04 -25.69
C GLY A 493 -6.76 -27.40 -26.19
N THR A 494 -5.93 -28.44 -26.08
CA THR A 494 -6.24 -29.82 -26.47
C THR A 494 -6.91 -30.64 -25.38
N LEU A 495 -7.08 -30.08 -24.17
CA LEU A 495 -7.77 -30.75 -23.08
C LEU A 495 -9.29 -30.53 -23.18
N PRO A 496 -10.09 -31.51 -22.74
CA PRO A 496 -11.54 -31.35 -22.65
C PRO A 496 -11.91 -30.29 -21.61
N ILE A 497 -12.97 -29.53 -21.90
CA ILE A 497 -13.43 -28.44 -21.02
C ILE A 497 -14.05 -28.94 -19.70
N PHE A 498 -14.51 -30.19 -19.67
CA PHE A 498 -14.88 -30.92 -18.47
C PHE A 498 -14.53 -32.40 -18.63
N VAL A 499 -14.21 -33.04 -17.52
CA VAL A 499 -14.00 -34.49 -17.44
C VAL A 499 -14.83 -35.02 -16.27
N ARG A 500 -15.64 -36.04 -16.51
CA ARG A 500 -16.36 -36.73 -15.42
C ARG A 500 -15.62 -38.00 -15.02
N TYR A 501 -15.48 -38.17 -13.71
CA TYR A 501 -14.86 -39.34 -13.10
C TYR A 501 -15.90 -40.11 -12.28
N GLU A 502 -15.85 -41.44 -12.34
CA GLU A 502 -16.55 -42.32 -11.41
C GLU A 502 -15.53 -43.13 -10.59
N LYS A 503 -15.91 -43.45 -9.35
CA LYS A 503 -15.09 -44.29 -8.47
C LYS A 503 -15.46 -45.75 -8.70
N GLU A 504 -14.52 -46.52 -9.26
CA GLU A 504 -14.64 -47.97 -9.37
C GLU A 504 -13.78 -48.66 -8.31
N LYS A 505 -14.31 -49.73 -7.73
CA LYS A 505 -13.54 -50.56 -6.79
C LYS A 505 -12.75 -51.60 -7.59
N GLN A 506 -11.42 -51.50 -7.55
CA GLN A 506 -10.52 -52.50 -8.12
C GLN A 506 -9.82 -53.27 -7.01
N LYS A 507 -9.75 -54.60 -7.13
CA LYS A 507 -8.95 -55.44 -6.23
C LYS A 507 -7.52 -55.51 -6.75
N VAL A 508 -6.58 -55.04 -5.94
CA VAL A 508 -5.15 -55.19 -6.18
C VAL A 508 -4.53 -55.80 -4.92
N GLU A 509 -3.88 -56.96 -5.06
CA GLU A 509 -3.14 -57.64 -3.98
C GLU A 509 -3.93 -57.80 -2.66
N ASP A 510 -5.17 -58.31 -2.74
CA ASP A 510 -6.11 -58.53 -1.63
C ASP A 510 -6.67 -57.27 -0.91
N GLU A 511 -6.35 -56.07 -1.39
CA GLU A 511 -6.98 -54.81 -0.94
C GLU A 511 -7.97 -54.26 -1.99
N GLU A 512 -9.15 -53.82 -1.56
CA GLU A 512 -10.10 -53.07 -2.40
C GLU A 512 -9.69 -51.59 -2.41
N ILE A 513 -9.23 -51.11 -3.57
CA ILE A 513 -8.85 -49.71 -3.76
C ILE A 513 -9.90 -49.05 -4.66
N GLU A 514 -10.42 -47.90 -4.24
CA GLU A 514 -11.26 -47.04 -5.09
C GLU A 514 -10.37 -46.25 -6.03
N VAL A 515 -10.55 -46.46 -7.34
CA VAL A 515 -9.81 -45.77 -8.40
C VAL A 515 -10.78 -44.88 -9.17
N GLU A 516 -10.38 -43.62 -9.42
CA GLU A 516 -11.14 -42.71 -10.28
C GLU A 516 -10.88 -43.03 -11.75
N VAL A 517 -11.93 -43.49 -12.44
CA VAL A 517 -11.94 -43.80 -13.88
C VAL A 517 -12.69 -42.69 -14.62
N THR A 518 -12.12 -42.22 -15.74
CA THR A 518 -12.77 -41.23 -16.61
C THR A 518 -13.91 -41.89 -17.39
N ILE A 519 -15.11 -41.29 -17.34
CA ILE A 519 -16.31 -41.82 -18.00
C ILE A 519 -16.84 -40.96 -19.14
N GLU A 520 -16.54 -39.66 -19.16
CA GLU A 520 -17.01 -38.71 -20.17
C GLU A 520 -16.02 -37.55 -20.30
N ASP A 521 -15.62 -37.27 -21.54
CA ASP A 521 -14.80 -36.11 -21.91
C ASP A 521 -15.65 -35.11 -22.71
N GLY A 522 -15.64 -33.85 -22.29
CA GLY A 522 -16.23 -32.75 -23.05
C GLY A 522 -15.41 -32.37 -24.29
N PRO A 523 -15.93 -31.46 -25.14
CA PRO A 523 -15.16 -30.92 -26.26
C PRO A 523 -13.89 -30.20 -25.78
N SER A 524 -12.89 -30.10 -26.64
CA SER A 524 -11.63 -29.42 -26.30
C SER A 524 -11.84 -27.93 -26.06
N VAL A 525 -10.95 -27.31 -25.26
CA VAL A 525 -10.98 -25.86 -25.01
C VAL A 525 -10.93 -25.05 -26.32
N ILE A 526 -10.13 -25.47 -27.30
CA ILE A 526 -10.07 -24.82 -28.62
C ILE A 526 -11.43 -24.86 -29.32
N GLU A 527 -12.08 -26.02 -29.36
CA GLU A 527 -13.38 -26.19 -30.02
C GLU A 527 -14.46 -25.34 -29.36
N VAL A 528 -14.47 -25.27 -28.02
CA VAL A 528 -15.44 -24.45 -27.29
C VAL A 528 -15.22 -22.97 -27.56
N ILE A 529 -13.99 -22.48 -27.47
CA ILE A 529 -13.68 -21.06 -27.75
C ILE A 529 -14.05 -20.73 -29.19
N ARG A 530 -13.64 -21.57 -30.15
CA ARG A 530 -13.96 -21.38 -31.57
C ARG A 530 -15.47 -21.34 -31.80
N PHE A 531 -16.20 -22.32 -31.28
CA PHE A 531 -17.65 -22.40 -31.43
C PHE A 531 -18.36 -21.19 -30.81
N ASP A 532 -17.99 -20.82 -29.58
CA ASP A 532 -18.63 -19.74 -28.84
C ASP A 532 -18.38 -18.37 -29.48
N LEU A 533 -17.17 -18.12 -30.00
CA LEU A 533 -16.86 -16.90 -30.76
C LEU A 533 -17.53 -16.88 -32.13
N MET A 534 -17.57 -18.01 -32.85
CA MET A 534 -18.23 -18.11 -34.16
C MET A 534 -19.75 -17.95 -34.07
N ARG A 535 -20.39 -18.52 -33.05
CA ARG A 535 -21.84 -18.38 -32.80
C ARG A 535 -22.23 -16.91 -32.67
N ASP A 536 -21.40 -16.13 -31.98
CA ASP A 536 -21.67 -14.73 -31.67
C ASP A 536 -20.81 -13.78 -32.54
N LYS A 537 -20.44 -14.21 -33.76
CA LYS A 537 -19.57 -13.46 -34.68
C LYS A 537 -20.07 -12.04 -34.97
N PHE A 538 -21.38 -11.81 -34.94
CA PHE A 538 -22.01 -10.51 -35.18
C PHE A 538 -21.63 -9.43 -34.13
N ILE A 539 -21.10 -9.84 -32.97
CA ILE A 539 -20.61 -8.94 -31.91
C ILE A 539 -19.31 -8.25 -32.33
N PHE A 540 -18.51 -8.89 -33.17
CA PHE A 540 -17.19 -8.42 -33.55
C PHE A 540 -17.29 -7.45 -34.73
N SER A 541 -16.63 -6.30 -34.61
CA SER A 541 -16.59 -5.27 -35.66
C SER A 541 -15.64 -5.60 -36.81
N SER A 542 -14.81 -6.64 -36.65
CA SER A 542 -13.86 -7.11 -37.65
C SER A 542 -14.07 -8.60 -37.92
N GLU A 543 -13.61 -9.08 -39.09
CA GLU A 543 -13.64 -10.51 -39.39
C GLU A 543 -12.73 -11.34 -38.47
N ALA A 544 -11.79 -10.69 -37.80
CA ALA A 544 -10.90 -11.30 -36.82
C ALA A 544 -11.45 -11.16 -35.39
N PHE A 545 -11.37 -12.24 -34.62
CA PHE A 545 -11.76 -12.22 -33.20
C PHE A 545 -10.72 -11.57 -32.28
N PHE A 546 -9.46 -11.52 -32.73
CA PHE A 546 -8.33 -10.97 -31.98
C PHE A 546 -7.73 -9.80 -32.72
N SER A 547 -7.57 -8.69 -32.01
CA SER A 547 -6.97 -7.45 -32.51
C SER A 547 -5.44 -7.49 -32.47
N ASN A 548 -4.85 -8.27 -31.55
CA ASN A 548 -3.42 -8.54 -31.54
C ASN A 548 -3.05 -9.61 -32.57
N THR A 549 -2.07 -9.32 -33.43
CA THR A 549 -1.65 -10.20 -34.52
C THR A 549 -1.03 -11.51 -34.03
N LEU A 550 -0.33 -11.51 -32.88
CA LEU A 550 0.23 -12.72 -32.29
C LEU A 550 -0.86 -13.60 -31.69
N TYR A 551 -1.83 -13.01 -30.99
CA TYR A 551 -2.97 -13.75 -30.44
C TYR A 551 -3.80 -14.39 -31.54
N ARG A 552 -4.04 -13.64 -32.63
CA ARG A 552 -4.70 -14.16 -33.83
C ARG A 552 -3.94 -15.34 -34.43
N ALA A 553 -2.63 -15.21 -34.63
CA ALA A 553 -1.81 -16.28 -35.20
C ALA A 553 -1.90 -17.57 -34.35
N ILE A 554 -1.78 -17.43 -33.02
CA ILE A 554 -1.89 -18.56 -32.09
C ILE A 554 -3.28 -19.22 -32.17
N PHE A 555 -4.35 -18.41 -32.18
CA PHE A 555 -5.71 -18.94 -32.27
C PHE A 555 -5.97 -19.66 -33.60
N ASP A 556 -5.58 -19.05 -34.73
CA ASP A 556 -5.80 -19.60 -36.07
C ASP A 556 -5.01 -20.92 -36.24
N GLU A 557 -3.77 -20.96 -35.76
CA GLU A 557 -2.92 -22.15 -35.80
C GLU A 557 -3.43 -23.27 -34.88
N ALA A 558 -3.85 -22.93 -33.67
CA ALA A 558 -4.48 -23.87 -32.75
C ALA A 558 -5.76 -24.48 -33.35
N CYS A 559 -6.61 -23.65 -33.98
CA CYS A 559 -7.81 -24.11 -34.67
C CYS A 559 -7.51 -24.99 -35.89
N GLY A 560 -6.42 -24.73 -36.61
CA GLY A 560 -5.98 -25.53 -37.75
C GLY A 560 -5.44 -26.91 -37.35
N LYS A 561 -4.87 -27.02 -36.14
CA LYS A 561 -4.23 -28.24 -35.63
C LYS A 561 -5.09 -29.07 -34.69
N VAL A 562 -6.25 -28.58 -34.27
CA VAL A 562 -7.12 -29.30 -33.30
C VAL A 562 -7.55 -30.69 -33.76
N SER A 563 -7.56 -30.96 -35.08
CA SER A 563 -7.89 -32.29 -35.62
C SER A 563 -6.71 -33.28 -35.62
N ASP A 564 -5.51 -32.84 -35.25
CA ASP A 564 -4.30 -33.68 -35.18
C ASP A 564 -4.15 -34.25 -33.77
N GLU A 565 -4.32 -35.57 -33.62
CA GLU A 565 -4.23 -36.26 -32.33
C GLU A 565 -2.84 -36.13 -31.66
N SER A 566 -1.79 -35.82 -32.43
CA SER A 566 -0.44 -35.62 -31.90
C SER A 566 -0.18 -34.20 -31.38
N PHE A 567 -1.13 -33.28 -31.61
CA PHE A 567 -1.00 -31.88 -31.23
C PHE A 567 -1.23 -31.68 -29.72
N VAL A 568 -0.24 -31.08 -29.05
CA VAL A 568 -0.35 -30.66 -27.64
C VAL A 568 0.04 -29.19 -27.56
N CYS A 569 -0.91 -28.33 -27.18
CA CYS A 569 -0.78 -26.88 -27.33
C CYS A 569 0.41 -26.28 -26.57
N ASP A 570 0.61 -26.69 -25.32
CA ASP A 570 1.66 -26.14 -24.46
C ASP A 570 3.06 -26.40 -25.05
N ARG A 571 3.35 -27.65 -25.40
CA ARG A 571 4.62 -28.06 -26.01
C ARG A 571 4.82 -27.42 -27.37
N TYR A 572 3.78 -27.41 -28.20
CA TYR A 572 3.86 -26.87 -29.55
C TYR A 572 4.21 -25.38 -29.54
N PHE A 573 3.50 -24.58 -28.75
CA PHE A 573 3.73 -23.14 -28.71
C PHE A 573 5.01 -22.75 -27.95
N LEU A 574 5.47 -23.54 -26.96
CA LEU A 574 6.77 -23.34 -26.31
C LEU A 574 7.95 -23.49 -27.28
N THR A 575 7.88 -24.44 -28.21
CA THR A 575 8.94 -24.68 -29.21
C THR A 575 8.63 -24.05 -30.56
N HIS A 576 7.74 -23.06 -30.61
CA HIS A 576 7.30 -22.45 -31.85
C HIS A 576 8.44 -21.73 -32.57
N HIS A 577 8.47 -21.82 -33.91
CA HIS A 577 9.52 -21.25 -34.75
C HIS A 577 9.54 -19.71 -34.73
N ASP A 578 8.38 -19.08 -34.50
CA ASP A 578 8.28 -17.64 -34.24
C ASP A 578 8.72 -17.31 -32.79
N PRO A 579 9.79 -16.51 -32.58
CA PRO A 579 10.28 -16.12 -31.25
C PRO A 579 9.27 -15.34 -30.40
N GLY A 580 8.35 -14.60 -31.04
CA GLY A 580 7.30 -13.85 -30.35
C GLY A 580 6.25 -14.77 -29.73
N ILE A 581 5.86 -15.81 -30.46
CA ILE A 581 4.89 -16.81 -30.00
C ILE A 581 5.49 -17.68 -28.88
N SER A 582 6.73 -18.17 -29.05
CA SER A 582 7.39 -19.00 -28.02
C SER A 582 7.65 -18.25 -26.72
N LYS A 583 8.06 -16.98 -26.81
CA LYS A 583 8.21 -16.11 -25.64
C LYS A 583 6.86 -15.89 -24.94
N LEU A 584 5.81 -15.57 -25.69
CA LEU A 584 4.48 -15.37 -25.14
C LEU A 584 3.93 -16.65 -24.47
N ALA A 585 4.16 -17.81 -25.07
CA ALA A 585 3.76 -19.10 -24.50
C ALA A 585 4.47 -19.36 -23.16
N THR A 586 5.77 -19.06 -23.07
CA THR A 586 6.56 -19.17 -21.83
C THR A 586 5.97 -18.31 -20.71
N ASP A 587 5.62 -17.06 -21.04
CA ASP A 587 5.03 -16.12 -20.08
C ASP A 587 3.64 -16.58 -19.62
N LEU A 588 2.84 -17.19 -20.50
CA LEU A 588 1.47 -17.61 -20.20
C LEU A 588 1.38 -18.97 -19.50
N ILE A 589 2.37 -19.85 -19.64
CA ILE A 589 2.41 -21.16 -18.96
C ILE A 589 2.90 -21.04 -17.50
N SER A 590 3.68 -20.02 -17.17
CA SER A 590 4.23 -19.87 -15.80
C SER A 590 3.17 -19.46 -14.78
N ASP A 591 3.02 -20.23 -13.69
CA ASP A 591 2.16 -19.85 -12.57
C ASP A 591 2.87 -18.84 -11.66
N LYS A 592 2.31 -17.63 -11.57
CA LYS A 592 2.86 -16.57 -10.72
C LYS A 592 2.70 -16.85 -9.22
N TYR A 593 1.73 -17.68 -8.86
CA TYR A 593 1.39 -18.02 -7.47
C TYR A 593 1.02 -19.50 -7.40
N GLN A 594 1.55 -20.22 -6.41
CA GLN A 594 1.18 -21.61 -6.12
C GLN A 594 0.36 -21.68 -4.84
N LEU A 595 -0.67 -22.53 -4.84
CA LEU A 595 -1.52 -22.72 -3.68
C LEU A 595 -0.73 -23.41 -2.56
N SER A 596 -0.82 -22.90 -1.32
CA SER A 596 -0.16 -23.55 -0.18
C SER A 596 -0.83 -24.89 0.13
N LYS A 597 -0.03 -25.97 0.20
CA LYS A 597 -0.49 -27.31 0.58
C LYS A 597 -1.19 -27.36 1.94
N ILE A 598 -0.84 -26.44 2.85
CA ILE A 598 -1.48 -26.30 4.17
C ILE A 598 -2.92 -25.79 4.02
N HIS A 599 -3.15 -24.85 3.10
CA HIS A 599 -4.46 -24.27 2.86
C HIS A 599 -5.40 -25.25 2.17
N ALA A 600 -4.90 -26.02 1.18
CA ALA A 600 -5.63 -27.12 0.56
C ALA A 600 -6.13 -28.14 1.60
N LYS A 601 -5.24 -28.59 2.50
CA LYS A 601 -5.57 -29.54 3.55
C LYS A 601 -6.61 -29.01 4.55
N SER A 602 -6.63 -27.69 4.80
CA SER A 602 -7.57 -27.06 5.73
C SER A 602 -9.03 -27.04 5.23
N ILE A 603 -9.24 -27.09 3.91
CA ILE A 603 -10.58 -27.14 3.29
C ILE A 603 -11.00 -28.56 2.91
N GLY A 604 -10.22 -29.57 3.31
CA GLY A 604 -10.51 -30.98 3.06
C GLY A 604 -10.30 -31.42 1.60
N GLU A 605 -9.49 -30.69 0.82
CA GLU A 605 -9.22 -31.02 -0.58
C GLU A 605 -7.71 -31.17 -0.82
N SER A 606 -7.34 -32.12 -1.65
CA SER A 606 -5.94 -32.29 -2.09
C SER A 606 -5.80 -31.86 -3.54
N GLU A 607 -4.73 -31.14 -3.88
CA GLU A 607 -4.37 -30.94 -5.29
C GLU A 607 -3.97 -32.26 -5.97
N ASP A 608 -3.66 -33.32 -5.22
CA ASP A 608 -3.25 -34.61 -5.78
C ASP A 608 -4.43 -35.41 -6.37
N GLU A 609 -5.66 -35.14 -5.93
CA GLU A 609 -6.88 -35.79 -6.43
C GLU A 609 -7.24 -35.31 -7.85
N LYS A 610 -7.55 -36.24 -8.77
CA LYS A 610 -7.83 -35.88 -10.18
C LYS A 610 -9.11 -35.05 -10.30
N SER A 611 -10.09 -35.27 -9.41
CA SER A 611 -11.37 -34.58 -9.32
C SER A 611 -11.34 -33.26 -8.51
N SER A 612 -10.19 -32.88 -7.94
CA SER A 612 -10.05 -31.71 -7.06
C SER A 612 -10.46 -30.38 -7.73
N ARG A 613 -11.36 -29.61 -7.10
CA ARG A 613 -11.74 -28.27 -7.61
C ARG A 613 -10.59 -27.25 -7.54
N LEU A 614 -9.52 -27.55 -6.82
CA LEU A 614 -8.32 -26.70 -6.74
C LEU A 614 -7.51 -26.71 -8.04
N ARG A 615 -7.65 -27.76 -8.86
CA ARG A 615 -7.03 -27.80 -10.18
C ARG A 615 -7.82 -26.91 -11.13
N GLU A 616 -7.18 -25.87 -11.65
CA GLU A 616 -7.79 -24.95 -12.63
C GLU A 616 -8.41 -25.70 -13.82
N ARG A 617 -7.75 -26.77 -14.30
CA ARG A 617 -8.25 -27.63 -15.39
C ARG A 617 -9.64 -28.24 -15.12
N ASN A 618 -10.02 -28.41 -13.86
CA ASN A 618 -11.31 -28.99 -13.48
C ASN A 618 -12.45 -27.95 -13.42
N SER A 619 -12.14 -26.66 -13.65
CA SER A 619 -13.12 -25.58 -13.70
C SER A 619 -13.15 -24.87 -15.06
N LEU A 620 -12.59 -25.49 -16.11
CA LEU A 620 -12.50 -24.89 -17.45
C LEU A 620 -13.88 -24.61 -18.05
N ASP A 621 -14.89 -25.43 -17.73
CA ASP A 621 -16.29 -25.24 -18.13
C ASP A 621 -16.86 -23.87 -17.72
N LYS A 622 -16.44 -23.35 -16.57
CA LYS A 622 -16.83 -22.02 -16.08
C LYS A 622 -15.85 -20.95 -16.53
N LEU A 623 -14.55 -21.23 -16.44
CA LEU A 623 -13.49 -20.25 -16.68
C LEU A 623 -13.39 -19.85 -18.15
N VAL A 624 -13.44 -20.81 -19.07
CA VAL A 624 -13.35 -20.54 -20.52
C VAL A 624 -14.60 -19.79 -21.00
N ILE A 625 -15.80 -20.20 -20.55
CA ILE A 625 -17.06 -19.53 -20.89
C ILE A 625 -17.10 -18.10 -20.35
N ARG A 626 -16.57 -17.89 -19.14
CA ARG A 626 -16.41 -16.55 -18.60
C ARG A 626 -15.47 -15.71 -19.46
N ALA A 627 -14.30 -16.24 -19.83
CA ALA A 627 -13.32 -15.53 -20.64
C ALA A 627 -13.85 -15.14 -22.02
N THR A 628 -14.58 -16.03 -22.71
CA THR A 628 -15.21 -15.68 -24.00
C THR A 628 -16.30 -14.62 -23.83
N THR A 629 -17.06 -14.69 -22.74
CA THR A 629 -18.08 -13.68 -22.39
C THR A 629 -17.44 -12.31 -22.09
N GLU A 630 -16.30 -12.27 -21.42
CA GLU A 630 -15.53 -11.05 -21.14
C GLU A 630 -15.04 -10.38 -22.44
N LEU A 631 -14.52 -11.17 -23.41
CA LEU A 631 -14.12 -10.65 -24.72
C LEU A 631 -15.33 -10.06 -25.49
N LYS A 632 -16.45 -10.78 -25.52
CA LYS A 632 -17.68 -10.29 -26.16
C LYS A 632 -18.18 -9.00 -25.52
N ASN A 633 -18.15 -8.92 -24.19
CA ASN A 633 -18.55 -7.72 -23.46
C ASN A 633 -17.63 -6.53 -23.78
N ALA A 634 -16.32 -6.76 -23.94
CA ALA A 634 -15.38 -5.71 -24.35
C ALA A 634 -15.73 -5.14 -25.74
N HIS A 635 -16.06 -5.99 -26.72
CA HIS A 635 -16.51 -5.55 -28.04
C HIS A 635 -17.85 -4.80 -28.00
N VAL A 636 -18.83 -5.30 -27.24
CA VAL A 636 -20.12 -4.59 -27.07
C VAL A 636 -19.91 -3.22 -26.43
N MET A 637 -19.03 -3.11 -25.44
CA MET A 637 -18.73 -1.83 -24.79
C MET A 637 -18.05 -0.83 -25.72
N GLN A 638 -17.10 -1.27 -26.56
CA GLN A 638 -16.47 -0.40 -27.55
C GLN A 638 -17.48 0.08 -28.60
N ARG A 639 -18.33 -0.82 -29.10
CA ARG A 639 -19.37 -0.46 -30.07
C ARG A 639 -20.41 0.49 -29.48
N ILE A 640 -20.78 0.35 -28.21
CA ILE A 640 -21.64 1.32 -27.52
C ILE A 640 -20.99 2.71 -27.50
N ASN A 641 -19.69 2.80 -27.26
CA ASN A 641 -18.98 4.08 -27.23
C ASN A 641 -18.90 4.71 -28.63
N GLU A 642 -18.64 3.90 -29.66
CA GLU A 642 -18.64 4.33 -31.06
C GLU A 642 -20.02 4.84 -31.49
N VAL A 643 -21.09 4.08 -31.22
CA VAL A 643 -22.46 4.48 -31.53
C VAL A 643 -22.85 5.77 -30.81
N LYS A 644 -22.50 5.92 -29.52
CA LYS A 644 -22.73 7.16 -28.78
C LYS A 644 -22.04 8.36 -29.40
N LYS A 645 -20.77 8.20 -29.80
CA LYS A 645 -20.01 9.27 -30.47
C LYS A 645 -20.62 9.62 -31.83
N ASN A 646 -21.08 8.62 -32.59
CA ASN A 646 -21.70 8.84 -33.89
C ASN A 646 -23.05 9.56 -33.78
N ILE A 647 -23.82 9.34 -32.69
CA ILE A 647 -25.08 10.05 -32.43
C ILE A 647 -24.84 11.57 -32.30
N GLU A 648 -23.73 12.00 -31.71
CA GLU A 648 -23.40 13.43 -31.51
C GLU A 648 -23.21 14.18 -32.83
N THR A 649 -22.85 13.47 -33.90
CA THR A 649 -22.52 14.06 -35.22
C THR A 649 -23.49 13.68 -36.33
N ALA A 650 -24.52 12.87 -36.04
CA ALA A 650 -25.46 12.31 -37.01
C ALA A 650 -26.66 13.24 -37.29
N ASP A 651 -27.24 13.13 -38.49
CA ASP A 651 -28.50 13.80 -38.82
C ASP A 651 -29.72 13.14 -38.13
N ALA A 652 -30.89 13.77 -38.20
CA ALA A 652 -32.09 13.33 -37.47
C ALA A 652 -32.55 11.90 -37.85
N GLN A 653 -32.31 11.47 -39.09
CA GLN A 653 -32.68 10.12 -39.55
C GLN A 653 -31.67 9.08 -39.05
N GLN A 654 -30.37 9.38 -39.17
CA GLN A 654 -29.27 8.56 -38.66
C GLN A 654 -29.29 8.44 -37.14
N GLN A 655 -29.68 9.49 -36.42
CA GLN A 655 -29.82 9.47 -34.96
C GLN A 655 -30.88 8.46 -34.52
N MET A 656 -31.99 8.32 -35.25
CA MET A 656 -33.04 7.35 -34.91
C MET A 656 -32.56 5.90 -35.11
N GLU A 657 -31.78 5.65 -36.16
CA GLU A 657 -31.16 4.34 -36.43
C GLU A 657 -30.12 3.98 -35.37
N LEU A 658 -29.21 4.91 -35.06
CA LEU A 658 -28.17 4.72 -34.05
C LEU A 658 -28.74 4.57 -32.63
N MET A 659 -29.86 5.24 -32.30
CA MET A 659 -30.56 5.03 -31.03
C MET A 659 -31.15 3.62 -30.91
N ASN A 660 -31.67 3.06 -32.01
CA ASN A 660 -32.14 1.68 -32.03
C ASN A 660 -30.99 0.68 -31.89
N GLU A 661 -29.86 0.90 -32.57
CA GLU A 661 -28.64 0.08 -32.40
C GLU A 661 -28.12 0.17 -30.96
N LEU A 662 -28.07 1.37 -30.39
CA LEU A 662 -27.65 1.58 -29.00
C LEU A 662 -28.53 0.80 -28.01
N ARG A 663 -29.85 0.78 -28.23
CA ARG A 663 -30.78 0.01 -27.42
C ARG A 663 -30.49 -1.49 -27.50
N GLN A 664 -30.30 -2.03 -28.71
CA GLN A 664 -29.97 -3.44 -28.92
C GLN A 664 -28.64 -3.82 -28.24
N LEU A 665 -27.63 -2.97 -28.34
CA LEU A 665 -26.33 -3.18 -27.69
C LEU A 665 -26.44 -3.10 -26.16
N GLN A 666 -27.30 -2.23 -25.62
CA GLN A 666 -27.58 -2.18 -24.18
C GLN A 666 -28.30 -3.44 -23.68
N ASP A 667 -29.24 -3.98 -24.44
CA ASP A 667 -29.91 -5.26 -24.12
C ASP A 667 -28.91 -6.44 -24.20
N LEU A 668 -28.03 -6.45 -25.20
CA LEU A 668 -26.97 -7.46 -25.31
C LEU A 668 -25.98 -7.37 -24.15
N LYS A 669 -25.52 -6.17 -23.81
CA LYS A 669 -24.72 -5.91 -22.60
C LYS A 669 -25.45 -6.44 -21.36
N LYS A 670 -26.79 -6.30 -21.32
CA LYS A 670 -27.61 -6.80 -20.21
C LYS A 670 -27.50 -8.33 -20.04
N VAL A 671 -27.54 -9.04 -21.16
CA VAL A 671 -27.41 -10.51 -21.17
C VAL A 671 -25.99 -10.93 -20.80
N LEU A 672 -24.97 -10.32 -21.39
CA LEU A 672 -23.57 -10.67 -21.15
C LEU A 672 -23.15 -10.44 -19.70
N ALA A 673 -23.47 -9.28 -19.12
CA ALA A 673 -23.09 -9.03 -17.73
C ALA A 673 -23.88 -9.90 -16.72
N LYS A 674 -25.11 -10.33 -17.03
CA LYS A 674 -25.82 -11.34 -16.24
C LYS A 674 -25.06 -12.67 -16.23
N ASN A 675 -24.51 -13.08 -17.37
CA ASN A 675 -23.71 -14.31 -17.49
C ASN A 675 -22.36 -14.20 -16.77
N LEU A 676 -21.78 -12.99 -16.68
CA LEU A 676 -20.56 -12.72 -15.91
C LEU A 676 -20.81 -12.64 -14.38
N GLY A 677 -22.06 -12.73 -13.92
CA GLY A 677 -22.43 -12.54 -12.52
C GLY A 677 -22.42 -11.07 -12.08
N GLU A 678 -22.34 -10.13 -13.03
CA GLU A 678 -22.42 -8.69 -12.77
C GLU A 678 -23.89 -8.25 -12.64
N ARG A 679 -24.23 -7.55 -11.55
CA ARG A 679 -25.54 -6.91 -11.39
C ARG A 679 -25.63 -5.70 -12.31
N ILE A 680 -26.57 -5.74 -13.25
CA ILE A 680 -26.81 -4.64 -14.20
C ILE A 680 -27.94 -3.79 -13.67
N ILE A 681 -27.60 -2.58 -13.21
CA ILE A 681 -28.57 -1.56 -12.85
C ILE A 681 -28.84 -0.74 -14.11
N LEU A 682 -30.00 -0.96 -14.73
CA LEU A 682 -30.51 -0.06 -15.76
C LEU A 682 -30.85 1.27 -15.08
N ARG A 683 -30.18 2.36 -15.46
CA ARG A 683 -30.66 3.71 -15.17
C ARG A 683 -31.72 4.01 -16.23
N TYR A 684 -32.99 4.02 -15.81
CA TYR A 684 -34.08 4.58 -16.62
C TYR A 684 -33.93 6.09 -16.72
#